data_AF-A0A1I1F4K8-F1
#
_entry.id   AF-A0A1I1F4K8-F1
#
_cell.length_a   1.000
_cell.length_b   1.000
_cell.length_c   1.000
_cell.angle_alpha   90.00
_cell.angle_beta   90.00
_cell.angle_gamma   90.00
#
_symmetry.space_group_name_H-M   'P 1'
#
loop_
_entity.id
_entity.type
_entity.pdbx_description
1 polymer ?
#
loop_
_entity_poly.entity_id
_entity_poly.type
_entity_poly.pdbx_seq_one_letter_code
_entity_poly.pdbx_strand_id
1 'polypeptide(L)'
;MNGRGDPGGATVVGDALRVLVAGDSPRIDATADALAAELVPAAVVRARTLEEARERLDREDVHCALCEFPGETGQELLESTADGVPIVAVTDDGAAERALEAGATDVVSPDASADVLAARVGHVAECRRRAERAADRRHRALMESADAPIWLLEADGTVTYASTAVEDRFGYAPGELERTPLERLLHPDDRPTLREALEGIANGPFGATDRLAVRIGSVDGEWRVATLTLANRLEDPALEGVVATAALPGATAPSDVRDAIDRLEEPLFAVGPDWELRWANAAAGRLFADDPEPGRVLWDVLRGELREEFGRELREAVASASSTRFEATVSDEDGSTTFAVSAAPAREDEAAANGGLTVLARERHDGETGESDRLAVLESAIDALEDGIAVVDDGTIELANRALADRYGQDDLVGHEVARLFDDDLAAAVRERAQSSIVRWMEPVRGELAVEDGVPVDVYVAPLREPGRDRTLCVVRDRRRSGAGALSAARRALTAIERAETAASVRRTVLETLLERTEADLAVWYRADEDRYSPAAIETAGPSPSLEPPPIDRDRLSDDGVALFEDRTGPTAVDRDEVGDFLAAAGIDAERALVVPVGDAAVALATSPEPLAFESLDRDRDREAVEAIADGAAMALAGFARESSLRTCRRDRSRLERELTLEADARDLARSLLEARSREGVERRLCEGLVELGDGSRRETDGPGGATAVVWVGGVDAGSGTVTPRARAGRDVADLLDGLELPVDREAPDPTGRTAARGEATVVDDLEAAPTGTAADAATDPDDSNGERRRAREAGFRSALSVPLSHDRDEFRYGTVTAYAERSGAFGDRLRRIVGFLARVAAYAIGSLERERALLADGVVELEVVFRDDSEPFAAFVRRVGRRVDVRAVVPRSSGGATVYCAIAPADDAAATEAGNGNENAATEDDPLQSAADSVSDLESVELVGDDAEDARSQLVELEFAGATVAERIATHGGVLRSARAVDDRVRLVIELSRTLEVRSFLDALERAYPGTELVARRERDRATRTTRPFEAELRDRLSERQLRTLESAYYGGFFAWPRESTGEEVAESLGVSQPTFSRHLRLAEGKLFELLFDERFSAPE
;
A
#
# COMPACT_ATOMS: atom_id res chain seq x y z
N MET A 1 2.63 -31.48 -17.83
CA MET A 1 2.10 -32.19 -16.63
C MET A 1 2.46 -31.36 -15.42
N ASN A 2 1.43 -30.90 -14.69
CA ASN A 2 1.39 -30.24 -13.38
C ASN A 2 2.33 -29.04 -13.12
N GLY A 3 1.81 -27.85 -13.44
CA GLY A 3 2.26 -26.61 -12.81
C GLY A 3 1.83 -26.53 -11.35
N ARG A 4 2.77 -26.14 -10.49
CA ARG A 4 2.46 -25.58 -9.17
C ARG A 4 2.62 -24.06 -9.30
N GLY A 5 1.49 -23.40 -9.52
CA GLY A 5 1.36 -21.98 -9.26
C GLY A 5 1.47 -21.76 -7.75
N ASP A 6 2.42 -20.92 -7.39
CA ASP A 6 2.52 -20.27 -6.10
C ASP A 6 1.18 -19.58 -5.80
N PRO A 7 0.48 -19.86 -4.69
CA PRO A 7 -0.73 -19.13 -4.36
C PRO A 7 -0.31 -17.72 -3.99
N GLY A 8 -0.59 -16.78 -4.90
CA GLY A 8 -0.43 -15.35 -4.68
C GLY A 8 -0.96 -14.96 -3.32
N GLY A 9 -0.23 -14.05 -2.67
CA GLY A 9 -0.57 -13.49 -1.39
C GLY A 9 -2.06 -13.19 -1.33
N ALA A 10 -2.73 -13.81 -0.36
CA ALA A 10 -4.05 -13.40 0.04
C ALA A 10 -3.93 -11.95 0.49
N THR A 11 -4.22 -11.01 -0.41
CA THR A 11 -4.79 -9.73 -0.02
C THR A 11 -5.92 -10.07 0.92
N VAL A 12 -5.80 -9.68 2.19
CA VAL A 12 -6.88 -9.75 3.16
C VAL A 12 -8.03 -8.93 2.56
N VAL A 13 -8.98 -9.62 1.92
CA VAL A 13 -10.24 -9.04 1.44
C VAL A 13 -11.12 -8.88 2.67
N GLY A 14 -10.82 -7.85 3.46
CA GLY A 14 -11.59 -7.50 4.67
C GLY A 14 -11.82 -6.00 4.83
N ASP A 15 -11.41 -5.17 3.86
CA ASP A 15 -11.48 -3.70 3.99
C ASP A 15 -12.04 -2.98 2.75
N ALA A 16 -12.59 -3.74 1.79
CA ALA A 16 -13.26 -3.17 0.63
C ALA A 16 -14.71 -2.81 0.98
N LEU A 17 -15.05 -1.53 0.85
CA LEU A 17 -16.40 -1.00 1.01
C LEU A 17 -17.38 -1.77 0.12
N ARG A 18 -18.45 -2.34 0.70
CA ARG A 18 -19.52 -3.02 -0.03
C ARG A 18 -20.82 -2.25 0.08
N VAL A 19 -21.40 -1.94 -1.07
CA VAL A 19 -22.64 -1.19 -1.24
C VAL A 19 -23.65 -2.08 -1.93
N LEU A 20 -24.77 -2.33 -1.27
CA LEU A 20 -25.91 -3.01 -1.88
C LEU A 20 -26.76 -1.96 -2.60
N VAL A 21 -27.12 -2.20 -3.85
CA VAL A 21 -28.03 -1.35 -4.61
C VAL A 21 -29.30 -2.15 -4.87
N ALA A 22 -30.41 -1.67 -4.32
CA ALA A 22 -31.69 -2.34 -4.33
C ALA A 22 -32.70 -1.60 -5.21
N GLY A 23 -33.27 -2.32 -6.18
CA GLY A 23 -34.30 -1.84 -7.09
C GLY A 23 -34.08 -2.29 -8.53
N ASP A 24 -35.09 -2.12 -9.37
CA ASP A 24 -35.13 -2.59 -10.75
C ASP A 24 -35.44 -1.47 -11.77
N SER A 25 -35.43 -0.21 -11.34
CA SER A 25 -35.70 0.91 -12.21
C SER A 25 -34.51 1.31 -13.10
N PRO A 26 -34.77 1.92 -14.27
CA PRO A 26 -33.70 2.49 -15.10
C PRO A 26 -32.87 3.55 -14.35
N ARG A 27 -33.48 4.25 -13.39
CA ARG A 27 -32.82 5.27 -12.57
C ARG A 27 -31.79 4.63 -11.65
N ILE A 28 -32.18 3.62 -10.87
CA ILE A 28 -31.26 2.94 -9.95
C ILE A 28 -30.18 2.14 -10.69
N ASP A 29 -30.47 1.64 -11.90
CA ASP A 29 -29.48 1.05 -12.80
C ASP A 29 -28.42 2.07 -13.22
N ALA A 30 -28.82 3.24 -13.71
CA ALA A 30 -27.87 4.30 -14.06
C ALA A 30 -27.03 4.76 -12.86
N THR A 31 -27.66 4.93 -11.69
CA THR A 31 -27.00 5.37 -10.47
C THR A 31 -25.88 4.42 -10.05
N ALA A 32 -26.10 3.12 -10.15
CA ALA A 32 -25.07 2.18 -9.71
C ALA A 32 -24.07 1.76 -10.79
N ASP A 33 -24.33 2.04 -12.06
CA ASP A 33 -23.30 2.06 -13.09
C ASP A 33 -22.35 3.25 -12.87
N ALA A 34 -22.90 4.41 -12.51
CA ALA A 34 -22.12 5.58 -12.09
C ALA A 34 -21.30 5.28 -10.82
N LEU A 35 -21.90 4.60 -9.83
CA LEU A 35 -21.20 4.18 -8.62
C LEU A 35 -20.08 3.16 -8.92
N ALA A 36 -20.33 2.19 -9.81
CA ALA A 36 -19.35 1.17 -10.18
C ALA A 36 -18.19 1.71 -11.03
N ALA A 37 -18.36 2.87 -11.68
CA ALA A 37 -17.29 3.58 -12.37
C ALA A 37 -16.29 4.24 -11.40
N GLU A 38 -16.77 4.69 -10.25
CA GLU A 38 -15.98 5.40 -9.24
C GLU A 38 -15.48 4.50 -8.09
N LEU A 39 -16.21 3.42 -7.77
CA LEU A 39 -15.81 2.40 -6.81
C LEU A 39 -15.12 1.21 -7.50
N VAL A 40 -14.40 0.41 -6.71
CA VAL A 40 -13.88 -0.87 -7.21
C VAL A 40 -15.06 -1.73 -7.67
N PRO A 41 -15.06 -2.37 -8.86
CA PRO A 41 -16.24 -3.09 -9.38
C PRO A 41 -16.81 -4.17 -8.43
N ALA A 42 -15.99 -4.73 -7.54
CA ALA A 42 -16.41 -5.70 -6.51
C ALA A 42 -17.10 -5.05 -5.29
N ALA A 43 -17.14 -3.73 -5.20
CA ALA A 43 -17.77 -2.96 -4.13
C ALA A 43 -19.28 -2.82 -4.30
N VAL A 44 -19.81 -2.93 -5.52
CA VAL A 44 -21.22 -2.69 -5.81
C VAL A 44 -21.94 -4.01 -6.04
N VAL A 45 -22.92 -4.31 -5.20
CA VAL A 45 -23.71 -5.54 -5.22
C VAL A 45 -25.14 -5.18 -5.60
N ARG A 46 -25.74 -5.85 -6.59
CA ARG A 46 -27.06 -5.49 -7.17
C ARG A 46 -28.16 -6.44 -6.73
N ALA A 47 -29.21 -5.95 -6.07
CA ALA A 47 -30.42 -6.73 -5.80
C ALA A 47 -31.61 -6.11 -6.53
N ARG A 48 -32.31 -6.90 -7.34
CA ARG A 48 -33.45 -6.40 -8.13
C ARG A 48 -34.77 -6.49 -7.38
N THR A 49 -34.85 -7.30 -6.33
CA THR A 49 -36.04 -7.49 -5.51
C THR A 49 -35.72 -7.31 -4.03
N LEU A 50 -36.74 -7.02 -3.22
CA LEU A 50 -36.60 -6.91 -1.77
C LEU A 50 -36.12 -8.22 -1.12
N GLU A 51 -36.58 -9.37 -1.61
CA GLU A 51 -36.18 -10.69 -1.10
C GLU A 51 -34.69 -10.94 -1.36
N GLU A 52 -34.20 -10.61 -2.57
CA GLU A 52 -32.77 -10.68 -2.89
C GLU A 52 -31.95 -9.68 -2.06
N ALA A 53 -32.48 -8.48 -1.81
CA ALA A 53 -31.82 -7.47 -0.99
C ALA A 53 -31.64 -7.95 0.46
N ARG A 54 -32.69 -8.54 1.06
CA ARG A 54 -32.62 -9.12 2.43
C ARG A 54 -31.67 -10.30 2.51
N GLU A 55 -31.74 -11.23 1.56
CA GLU A 55 -30.84 -12.39 1.51
C GLU A 55 -29.36 -11.97 1.41
N ARG A 56 -29.08 -10.87 0.69
CA ARG A 56 -27.73 -10.29 0.57
C ARG A 56 -27.28 -9.59 1.85
N LEU A 57 -28.16 -8.83 2.50
CA LEU A 57 -27.86 -8.20 3.80
C LEU A 57 -27.56 -9.25 4.89
N ASP A 58 -28.22 -10.41 4.86
CA ASP A 58 -28.00 -11.50 5.82
C ASP A 58 -26.72 -12.31 5.55
N ARG A 59 -26.33 -12.47 4.29
CA ARG A 59 -25.18 -13.32 3.90
C ARG A 59 -23.88 -12.57 3.70
N GLU A 60 -23.95 -11.29 3.36
CA GLU A 60 -22.79 -10.47 3.01
C GLU A 60 -22.61 -9.30 3.97
N ASP A 61 -21.35 -8.94 4.22
CA ASP A 61 -21.00 -7.78 5.03
C ASP A 61 -21.19 -6.48 4.23
N VAL A 62 -22.45 -6.03 4.18
CA VAL A 62 -22.88 -4.81 3.48
C VAL A 62 -22.74 -3.61 4.40
N HIS A 63 -22.00 -2.60 3.94
CA HIS A 63 -21.68 -1.42 4.73
C HIS A 63 -22.68 -0.28 4.54
N CYS A 64 -23.37 -0.27 3.39
CA CYS A 64 -24.38 0.72 3.03
C CYS A 64 -25.32 0.11 1.99
N ALA A 65 -26.61 0.43 2.08
CA ALA A 65 -27.57 0.12 1.03
C ALA A 65 -28.00 1.40 0.30
N LEU A 66 -28.24 1.31 -1.00
CA LEU A 66 -28.74 2.36 -1.86
C LEU A 66 -30.06 1.89 -2.46
N CYS A 67 -31.13 2.65 -2.34
CA CYS A 67 -32.43 2.30 -2.92
C CYS A 67 -33.12 3.52 -3.53
N GLU A 68 -33.96 3.31 -4.54
CA GLU A 68 -34.80 4.37 -5.08
C GLU A 68 -35.99 4.68 -4.15
N PHE A 69 -36.33 5.96 -4.05
CA PHE A 69 -37.52 6.41 -3.34
C PHE A 69 -38.22 7.54 -4.13
N PRO A 70 -39.56 7.54 -4.25
CA PRO A 70 -40.47 6.46 -3.87
C PRO A 70 -40.38 5.28 -4.85
N GLY A 71 -40.36 4.06 -4.32
CA GLY A 71 -40.43 2.81 -5.09
C GLY A 71 -40.77 1.65 -4.16
N GLU A 72 -41.54 0.65 -4.62
CA GLU A 72 -42.02 -0.47 -3.78
C GLU A 72 -40.87 -1.14 -3.02
N THR A 73 -39.79 -1.49 -3.73
CA THR A 73 -38.62 -2.14 -3.12
C THR A 73 -37.90 -1.24 -2.13
N GLY A 74 -37.73 0.05 -2.43
CA GLY A 74 -37.00 0.99 -1.56
C GLY A 74 -37.79 1.41 -0.33
N GLN A 75 -39.09 1.63 -0.47
CA GLN A 75 -39.97 1.95 0.66
C GLN A 75 -40.09 0.77 1.62
N GLU A 76 -40.33 -0.45 1.12
CA GLU A 76 -40.37 -1.63 1.99
C GLU A 76 -39.01 -1.96 2.62
N LEU A 77 -37.90 -1.67 1.94
CA LEU A 77 -36.55 -1.83 2.52
C LEU A 77 -36.34 -0.85 3.69
N LEU A 78 -36.67 0.43 3.50
CA LEU A 78 -36.59 1.46 4.54
C LEU A 78 -37.47 1.11 5.76
N GLU A 79 -38.68 0.61 5.52
CA GLU A 79 -39.62 0.22 6.58
C GLU A 79 -39.25 -1.08 7.29
N SER A 80 -38.47 -1.97 6.65
CA SER A 80 -38.17 -3.31 7.19
C SER A 80 -36.77 -3.51 7.76
N THR A 81 -35.86 -2.55 7.60
CA THR A 81 -34.47 -2.73 8.03
C THR A 81 -34.34 -2.54 9.54
N ALA A 82 -34.37 -3.65 10.28
CA ALA A 82 -34.10 -3.70 11.72
C ALA A 82 -32.58 -3.80 12.04
N ASP A 83 -31.72 -4.05 11.04
CA ASP A 83 -30.32 -4.50 11.21
C ASP A 83 -29.24 -3.40 11.11
N GLY A 84 -29.62 -2.13 11.29
CA GLY A 84 -28.69 -1.01 11.46
C GLY A 84 -27.79 -0.70 10.25
N VAL A 85 -28.03 -1.28 9.06
CA VAL A 85 -27.30 -0.93 7.82
C VAL A 85 -27.82 0.41 7.33
N PRO A 86 -26.96 1.42 7.16
CA PRO A 86 -27.44 2.72 6.74
C PRO A 86 -27.89 2.68 5.29
N ILE A 87 -29.01 3.34 5.02
CA ILE A 87 -29.67 3.35 3.72
C ILE A 87 -29.58 4.76 3.13
N VAL A 88 -29.04 4.87 1.92
CA VAL A 88 -29.06 6.09 1.13
C VAL A 88 -30.19 5.99 0.12
N ALA A 89 -31.17 6.89 0.22
CA ALA A 89 -32.29 6.94 -0.71
C ALA A 89 -31.97 7.83 -1.91
N VAL A 90 -32.16 7.31 -3.11
CA VAL A 90 -32.09 8.07 -4.37
C VAL A 90 -33.48 8.61 -4.64
N THR A 91 -33.67 9.92 -4.48
CA THR A 91 -34.99 10.56 -4.62
C THR A 91 -34.84 12.00 -5.08
N ASP A 92 -35.85 12.47 -5.81
CA ASP A 92 -35.99 13.88 -6.17
C ASP A 92 -36.17 14.74 -4.90
N ASP A 93 -35.76 16.02 -4.95
CA ASP A 93 -35.73 16.94 -3.80
C ASP A 93 -37.09 17.03 -3.06
N GLY A 94 -38.21 16.90 -3.79
CA GLY A 94 -39.57 16.96 -3.22
C GLY A 94 -39.99 15.73 -2.39
N ALA A 95 -39.24 14.63 -2.44
CA ALA A 95 -39.50 13.41 -1.67
C ALA A 95 -38.36 13.07 -0.69
N ALA A 96 -37.35 13.93 -0.58
CA ALA A 96 -36.23 13.78 0.33
C ALA A 96 -36.66 13.71 1.80
N GLU A 97 -37.56 14.59 2.23
CA GLU A 97 -38.06 14.62 3.61
C GLU A 97 -38.82 13.34 3.96
N ARG A 98 -39.68 12.86 3.05
CA ARG A 98 -40.40 11.59 3.21
C ARG A 98 -39.47 10.37 3.23
N ALA A 99 -38.37 10.40 2.48
CA ALA A 99 -37.38 9.32 2.50
C ALA A 99 -36.66 9.25 3.86
N LEU A 100 -36.27 10.41 4.41
CA LEU A 100 -35.66 10.50 5.73
C LEU A 100 -36.65 10.06 6.83
N GLU A 101 -37.91 10.50 6.75
CA GLU A 101 -38.98 10.05 7.66
C GLU A 101 -39.24 8.54 7.59
N ALA A 102 -39.09 7.94 6.40
CA ALA A 102 -39.23 6.50 6.20
C ALA A 102 -38.05 5.68 6.72
N GLY A 103 -36.96 6.32 7.18
CA GLY A 103 -35.80 5.66 7.78
C GLY A 103 -34.51 5.74 6.97
N ALA A 104 -34.46 6.57 5.91
CA ALA A 104 -33.21 6.76 5.16
C ALA A 104 -32.18 7.47 6.04
N THR A 105 -30.95 6.96 6.04
CA THR A 105 -29.83 7.60 6.73
C THR A 105 -29.37 8.86 6.00
N ASP A 106 -29.49 8.85 4.67
CA ASP A 106 -29.15 9.98 3.84
C ASP A 106 -29.92 9.95 2.51
N VAL A 107 -29.95 11.08 1.81
CA VAL A 107 -30.67 11.24 0.53
C VAL A 107 -29.75 11.79 -0.55
N VAL A 108 -29.89 11.30 -1.79
CA VAL A 108 -29.16 11.80 -2.95
C VAL A 108 -30.13 12.02 -4.12
N SER A 109 -29.99 13.15 -4.82
CA SER A 109 -30.74 13.41 -6.04
C SER A 109 -30.34 12.43 -7.15
N PRO A 110 -31.28 11.90 -7.95
CA PRO A 110 -30.96 11.06 -9.10
C PRO A 110 -30.09 11.76 -10.15
N ASP A 111 -30.11 13.09 -10.18
CA ASP A 111 -29.28 13.88 -11.09
C ASP A 111 -27.86 14.13 -10.56
N ALA A 112 -27.56 13.74 -9.31
CA ALA A 112 -26.25 13.97 -8.72
C ALA A 112 -25.13 13.28 -9.51
N SER A 113 -24.04 14.03 -9.76
CA SER A 113 -22.84 13.47 -10.40
C SER A 113 -22.30 12.22 -9.66
N ALA A 114 -21.73 11.28 -10.42
CA ALA A 114 -21.15 10.03 -9.91
C ALA A 114 -20.20 10.23 -8.72
N ASP A 115 -19.42 11.30 -8.79
CA ASP A 115 -18.50 11.77 -7.75
C ASP A 115 -19.19 12.05 -6.41
N VAL A 116 -20.29 12.80 -6.46
CA VAL A 116 -21.06 13.19 -5.27
C VAL A 116 -21.74 11.97 -4.67
N LEU A 117 -22.32 11.13 -5.53
CA LEU A 117 -22.92 9.85 -5.13
C LEU A 117 -21.88 8.96 -4.41
N ALA A 118 -20.70 8.76 -5.00
CA ALA A 118 -19.64 7.96 -4.42
C ALA A 118 -19.13 8.55 -3.09
N ALA A 119 -18.99 9.88 -2.99
CA ALA A 119 -18.60 10.55 -1.76
C ALA A 119 -19.63 10.36 -0.63
N ARG A 120 -20.93 10.43 -0.94
CA ARG A 120 -22.03 10.27 0.02
C ARG A 120 -22.15 8.84 0.53
N VAL A 121 -22.23 7.89 -0.39
CA VAL A 121 -22.25 6.45 -0.07
C VAL A 121 -20.99 6.06 0.71
N GLY A 122 -19.84 6.57 0.29
CA GLY A 122 -18.56 6.38 0.98
C GLY A 122 -18.54 6.95 2.40
N HIS A 123 -19.12 8.14 2.60
CA HIS A 123 -19.24 8.77 3.92
C HIS A 123 -20.14 7.95 4.86
N VAL A 124 -21.33 7.60 4.40
CA VAL A 124 -22.34 6.86 5.17
C VAL A 124 -21.82 5.48 5.58
N ALA A 125 -21.23 4.73 4.64
CA ALA A 125 -20.62 3.43 4.91
C ALA A 125 -19.44 3.51 5.92
N GLU A 126 -18.61 4.56 5.81
CA GLU A 126 -17.48 4.75 6.72
C GLU A 126 -17.93 5.15 8.13
N CYS A 127 -19.02 5.90 8.28
CA CYS A 127 -19.62 6.20 9.57
C CYS A 127 -20.05 4.91 10.30
N ARG A 128 -20.68 3.96 9.60
CA ARG A 128 -20.99 2.63 10.14
C ARG A 128 -19.73 1.89 10.57
N ARG A 129 -18.73 1.78 9.69
CA ARG A 129 -17.45 1.11 10.04
C ARG A 129 -16.75 1.72 11.24
N ARG A 130 -16.80 3.05 11.38
CA ARG A 130 -16.20 3.73 12.53
C ARG A 130 -16.95 3.40 13.83
N ALA A 131 -18.27 3.32 13.79
CA ALA A 131 -19.06 2.90 14.94
C ALA A 131 -18.70 1.47 15.38
N GLU A 132 -18.62 0.53 14.44
CA GLU A 132 -18.22 -0.87 14.68
C GLU A 132 -16.79 -0.97 15.23
N ARG A 133 -15.81 -0.36 14.55
CA ARG A 133 -14.39 -0.39 14.97
C ARG A 133 -14.14 0.32 16.30
N ALA A 134 -14.96 1.31 16.65
CA ALA A 134 -14.85 2.01 17.93
C ALA A 134 -15.41 1.17 19.10
N ALA A 135 -16.36 0.26 18.84
CA ALA A 135 -16.83 -0.72 19.81
C ALA A 135 -15.77 -1.82 20.02
N ASP A 136 -15.23 -2.37 18.93
CA ASP A 136 -14.19 -3.43 18.94
C ASP A 136 -12.90 -3.02 19.67
N ARG A 137 -12.38 -1.83 19.35
CA ARG A 137 -11.11 -1.34 19.95
C ARG A 137 -11.24 -1.06 21.44
N ARG A 138 -12.41 -0.60 21.90
CA ARG A 138 -12.68 -0.39 23.33
C ARG A 138 -12.70 -1.71 24.10
N HIS A 139 -13.24 -2.78 23.51
CA HIS A 139 -13.25 -4.10 24.14
C HIS A 139 -11.86 -4.77 24.16
N ARG A 140 -11.09 -4.72 23.06
CA ARG A 140 -9.72 -5.30 23.03
C ARG A 140 -8.73 -4.57 23.95
N ALA A 141 -8.75 -3.23 23.98
CA ALA A 141 -7.84 -2.45 24.82
C ALA A 141 -8.04 -2.70 26.33
N LEU A 142 -9.24 -3.10 26.77
CA LEU A 142 -9.48 -3.50 28.16
C LEU A 142 -8.83 -4.85 28.50
N MET A 143 -8.79 -5.80 27.55
CA MET A 143 -8.20 -7.13 27.74
C MET A 143 -6.67 -7.15 27.64
N GLU A 144 -6.09 -6.31 26.77
CA GLU A 144 -4.63 -6.17 26.62
C GLU A 144 -3.95 -5.51 27.83
N SER A 145 -4.71 -4.86 28.72
CA SER A 145 -4.17 -4.13 29.88
C SER A 145 -3.85 -5.00 31.11
N ALA A 146 -4.08 -6.31 31.06
CA ALA A 146 -3.87 -7.22 32.18
C ALA A 146 -2.55 -8.01 32.09
N ASP A 147 -1.68 -7.88 33.12
CA ASP A 147 -0.36 -8.56 33.23
C ASP A 147 -0.40 -10.10 33.34
N ALA A 148 -1.59 -10.70 33.34
CA ALA A 148 -1.78 -12.14 33.44
C ALA A 148 -2.08 -12.74 32.06
N PRO A 149 -1.55 -13.94 31.72
CA PRO A 149 -1.97 -14.70 30.55
C PRO A 149 -3.49 -14.92 30.59
N ILE A 150 -4.19 -14.48 29.55
CA ILE A 150 -5.65 -14.59 29.39
C ILE A 150 -5.93 -15.31 28.07
N TRP A 151 -6.89 -16.24 28.08
CA TRP A 151 -7.46 -16.87 26.89
C TRP A 151 -8.97 -16.72 26.87
N LEU A 152 -9.55 -16.52 25.68
CA LEU A 152 -10.96 -16.71 25.42
C LEU A 152 -11.14 -18.07 24.75
N LEU A 153 -12.08 -18.86 25.23
CA LEU A 153 -12.33 -20.22 24.79
C LEU A 153 -13.77 -20.36 24.29
N GLU A 154 -13.97 -21.18 23.27
CA GLU A 154 -15.30 -21.71 22.93
C GLU A 154 -15.78 -22.70 24.01
N ALA A 155 -17.06 -23.07 23.96
CA ALA A 155 -17.65 -24.02 24.90
C ALA A 155 -16.94 -25.39 24.92
N ASP A 156 -16.23 -25.76 23.86
CA ASP A 156 -15.45 -27.00 23.73
C ASP A 156 -13.98 -26.86 24.18
N GLY A 157 -13.55 -25.66 24.59
CA GLY A 157 -12.17 -25.39 25.03
C GLY A 157 -11.20 -24.97 23.92
N THR A 158 -11.68 -24.69 22.71
CA THR A 158 -10.88 -24.14 21.61
C THR A 158 -10.57 -22.67 21.87
N VAL A 159 -9.30 -22.26 21.75
CA VAL A 159 -8.87 -20.87 21.98
C VAL A 159 -9.31 -20.00 20.80
N THR A 160 -10.11 -18.97 21.03
CA THR A 160 -10.49 -17.95 20.03
C THR A 160 -9.64 -16.70 20.13
N TYR A 161 -9.08 -16.43 21.31
CA TYR A 161 -8.18 -15.30 21.55
C TYR A 161 -7.20 -15.62 22.68
N ALA A 162 -5.99 -15.07 22.58
CA ALA A 162 -4.95 -15.13 23.60
C ALA A 162 -4.33 -13.74 23.81
N SER A 163 -4.06 -13.34 25.06
CA SER A 163 -3.39 -12.07 25.35
C SER A 163 -1.88 -12.13 25.05
N THR A 164 -1.25 -10.99 24.80
CA THR A 164 0.20 -10.87 24.59
C THR A 164 1.02 -11.35 25.79
N ALA A 165 0.47 -11.31 27.01
CA ALA A 165 1.11 -11.85 28.20
C ALA A 165 1.36 -13.38 28.14
N VAL A 166 0.71 -14.09 27.21
CA VAL A 166 0.99 -15.52 26.95
C VAL A 166 2.35 -15.71 26.30
N GLU A 167 2.74 -14.81 25.39
CA GLU A 167 4.05 -14.81 24.73
C GLU A 167 5.16 -14.58 25.76
N ASP A 168 5.00 -13.57 26.61
CA ASP A 168 5.96 -13.22 27.65
C ASP A 168 6.19 -14.34 28.71
N ARG A 169 5.18 -15.19 28.95
CA ARG A 169 5.19 -16.18 30.05
C ARG A 169 5.40 -17.62 29.61
N PHE A 170 4.98 -17.96 28.40
CA PHE A 170 5.01 -19.32 27.86
C PHE A 170 5.70 -19.42 26.49
N GLY A 171 6.01 -18.30 25.84
CA GLY A 171 6.76 -18.24 24.59
C GLY A 171 5.97 -18.59 23.34
N TYR A 172 4.64 -18.71 23.43
CA TYR A 172 3.77 -18.87 22.26
C TYR A 172 3.26 -17.52 21.81
N ALA A 173 3.38 -17.24 20.51
CA ALA A 173 2.75 -16.06 19.95
C ALA A 173 1.21 -16.24 20.01
N PRO A 174 0.43 -15.20 20.35
CA PRO A 174 -1.03 -15.32 20.46
C PRO A 174 -1.70 -15.97 19.24
N GLY A 175 -1.23 -15.62 18.03
CA GLY A 175 -1.75 -16.17 16.78
C GLY A 175 -1.46 -17.66 16.53
N GLU A 176 -0.49 -18.26 17.24
CA GLU A 176 -0.23 -19.70 17.18
C GLU A 176 -1.22 -20.52 18.03
N LEU A 177 -1.83 -19.87 19.02
CA LEU A 177 -2.76 -20.51 19.94
C LEU A 177 -4.22 -20.42 19.47
N GLU A 178 -4.55 -19.42 18.65
CA GLU A 178 -5.88 -19.30 18.05
C GLU A 178 -6.26 -20.57 17.26
N ARG A 179 -7.51 -21.02 17.45
CA ARG A 179 -8.07 -22.27 16.90
C ARG A 179 -7.41 -23.55 17.40
N THR A 180 -6.61 -23.47 18.46
CA THR A 180 -6.00 -24.65 19.10
C THR A 180 -6.74 -24.98 20.40
N PRO A 181 -7.04 -26.27 20.69
CA PRO A 181 -7.61 -26.66 21.98
C PRO A 181 -6.64 -26.35 23.12
N LEU A 182 -7.11 -25.65 24.16
CA LEU A 182 -6.28 -25.25 25.30
C LEU A 182 -5.62 -26.46 25.99
N GLU A 183 -6.28 -27.62 25.97
CA GLU A 183 -5.76 -28.87 26.55
C GLU A 183 -4.44 -29.35 25.92
N ARG A 184 -4.10 -28.89 24.69
CA ARG A 184 -2.82 -29.21 24.06
C ARG A 184 -1.65 -28.54 24.76
N LEU A 185 -1.89 -27.38 25.37
CA LEU A 185 -0.91 -26.64 26.18
C LEU A 185 -0.78 -27.22 27.59
N LEU A 186 -1.71 -28.10 28.01
CA LEU A 186 -1.69 -28.74 29.32
C LEU A 186 -1.01 -30.11 29.29
N HIS A 187 -0.40 -30.46 30.42
CA HIS A 187 0.17 -31.78 30.65
C HIS A 187 -0.90 -32.87 30.46
N PRO A 188 -0.60 -34.02 29.82
CA PRO A 188 -1.59 -35.06 29.52
C PRO A 188 -2.46 -35.50 30.70
N ASP A 189 -1.87 -35.62 31.89
CA ASP A 189 -2.57 -36.00 33.14
C ASP A 189 -3.59 -34.96 33.61
N ASP A 190 -3.43 -33.68 33.22
CA ASP A 190 -4.27 -32.57 33.71
C ASP A 190 -5.42 -32.26 32.72
N ARG A 191 -5.39 -32.84 31.51
CA ARG A 191 -6.44 -32.65 30.48
C ARG A 191 -7.82 -33.14 30.90
N PRO A 192 -7.98 -34.33 31.54
CA PRO A 192 -9.30 -34.77 32.01
C PRO A 192 -9.92 -33.78 33.00
N THR A 193 -9.11 -33.22 33.90
CA THR A 193 -9.54 -32.21 34.89
C THR A 193 -9.98 -30.91 34.23
N LEU A 194 -9.30 -30.46 33.16
CA LEU A 194 -9.74 -29.30 32.39
C LEU A 194 -11.09 -29.56 31.70
N ARG A 195 -11.29 -30.73 31.08
CA ARG A 195 -12.56 -31.05 30.40
C ARG A 195 -13.74 -31.06 31.36
N GLU A 196 -13.56 -31.69 32.53
CA GLU A 196 -14.60 -31.73 33.56
C GLU A 196 -14.94 -30.32 34.07
N ALA A 197 -13.93 -29.45 34.25
CA ALA A 197 -14.13 -28.07 34.66
C ALA A 197 -14.82 -27.22 33.57
N LEU A 198 -14.44 -27.39 32.29
CA LEU A 198 -15.07 -26.70 31.15
C LEU A 198 -16.52 -27.13 30.96
N GLU A 199 -16.81 -28.43 31.00
CA GLU A 199 -18.17 -28.96 30.94
C GLU A 199 -19.01 -28.45 32.12
N GLY A 200 -18.44 -28.38 33.32
CA GLY A 200 -19.10 -27.83 34.51
C GLY A 200 -19.41 -26.34 34.40
N ILE A 201 -18.51 -25.54 33.83
CA ILE A 201 -18.67 -24.09 33.66
C ILE A 201 -19.61 -23.75 32.52
N ALA A 202 -19.49 -24.42 31.37
CA ALA A 202 -20.31 -24.17 30.20
C ALA A 202 -21.79 -24.50 30.46
N ASN A 203 -22.06 -25.51 31.29
CA ASN A 203 -23.41 -25.84 31.76
C ASN A 203 -23.84 -25.06 33.02
N GLY A 204 -22.94 -24.23 33.58
CA GLY A 204 -23.20 -23.38 34.74
C GLY A 204 -23.88 -22.06 34.36
N PRO A 205 -24.43 -21.32 35.34
CA PRO A 205 -25.03 -20.01 35.09
C PRO A 205 -23.98 -18.98 34.62
N PHE A 206 -24.44 -17.95 33.90
CA PHE A 206 -23.61 -16.81 33.52
C PHE A 206 -22.79 -16.26 34.70
N GLY A 207 -21.48 -16.08 34.50
CA GLY A 207 -20.55 -15.63 35.54
C GLY A 207 -20.04 -16.71 36.51
N ALA A 208 -20.40 -17.98 36.32
CA ALA A 208 -19.81 -19.09 37.09
C ALA A 208 -18.29 -19.14 36.90
N THR A 209 -17.54 -19.43 37.97
CA THR A 209 -16.08 -19.51 37.95
C THR A 209 -15.57 -20.79 38.59
N ASP A 210 -14.51 -21.38 38.03
CA ASP A 210 -13.79 -22.51 38.62
C ASP A 210 -12.27 -22.27 38.59
N ARG A 211 -11.54 -22.92 39.49
CA ARG A 211 -10.08 -22.79 39.62
C ARG A 211 -9.42 -24.14 39.73
N LEU A 212 -8.45 -24.40 38.86
CA LEU A 212 -7.70 -25.65 38.82
C LEU A 212 -6.19 -25.39 38.80
N ALA A 213 -5.44 -26.22 39.50
CA ALA A 213 -3.99 -26.26 39.41
C ALA A 213 -3.59 -27.20 38.26
N VAL A 214 -2.95 -26.66 37.24
CA VAL A 214 -2.58 -27.37 36.02
C VAL A 214 -1.13 -27.12 35.67
N ARG A 215 -0.51 -28.04 34.93
CA ARG A 215 0.81 -27.82 34.34
C ARG A 215 0.66 -27.35 32.91
N ILE A 216 1.13 -26.14 32.63
CA ILE A 216 1.14 -25.53 31.29
C ILE A 216 2.55 -25.65 30.71
N GLY A 217 2.66 -26.18 29.49
CA GLY A 217 3.94 -26.38 28.80
C GLY A 217 4.36 -25.10 28.08
N SER A 218 5.61 -24.67 28.24
CA SER A 218 6.22 -23.56 27.48
C SER A 218 6.75 -24.05 26.12
N VAL A 219 7.01 -23.15 25.18
CA VAL A 219 7.67 -23.46 23.90
C VAL A 219 9.03 -24.16 24.07
N ASP A 220 9.73 -23.92 25.20
CA ASP A 220 11.01 -24.55 25.56
C ASP A 220 10.87 -26.01 26.05
N GLY A 221 9.66 -26.56 26.08
CA GLY A 221 9.39 -27.94 26.54
C GLY A 221 9.30 -28.10 28.06
N GLU A 222 9.39 -27.02 28.84
CA GLU A 222 9.22 -27.04 30.30
C GLU A 222 7.75 -27.02 30.72
N TRP A 223 7.37 -27.88 31.66
CA TRP A 223 6.05 -27.85 32.31
C TRP A 223 6.09 -26.96 33.55
N ARG A 224 5.28 -25.89 33.56
CA ARG A 224 5.17 -24.99 34.70
C ARG A 224 3.83 -25.15 35.39
N VAL A 225 3.86 -25.35 36.70
CA VAL A 225 2.63 -25.43 37.51
C VAL A 225 2.01 -24.04 37.55
N ALA A 226 0.78 -23.92 37.08
CA ALA A 226 0.01 -22.69 37.11
C ALA A 226 -1.37 -22.91 37.71
N THR A 227 -1.91 -21.87 38.35
CA THR A 227 -3.34 -21.87 38.71
C THR A 227 -4.13 -21.26 37.55
N LEU A 228 -5.00 -22.05 36.93
CA LEU A 228 -5.91 -21.63 35.87
C LEU A 228 -7.27 -21.31 36.48
N THR A 229 -7.79 -20.11 36.23
CA THR A 229 -9.16 -19.70 36.60
C THR A 229 -10.00 -19.60 35.34
N LEU A 230 -11.15 -20.27 35.31
CA LEU A 230 -12.11 -20.27 34.21
C LEU A 230 -13.37 -19.50 34.63
N ALA A 231 -14.00 -18.75 33.71
CA ALA A 231 -15.22 -17.98 33.97
C ALA A 231 -16.20 -18.03 32.78
N ASN A 232 -17.47 -18.38 33.02
CA ASN A 232 -18.49 -18.46 31.98
C ASN A 232 -18.94 -17.06 31.52
N ARG A 233 -18.77 -16.76 30.22
CA ARG A 233 -19.27 -15.56 29.53
C ARG A 233 -19.96 -15.90 28.20
N LEU A 234 -20.50 -17.12 28.07
CA LEU A 234 -21.14 -17.60 26.83
C LEU A 234 -22.38 -16.78 26.43
N GLU A 235 -23.09 -16.21 27.42
CA GLU A 235 -24.26 -15.35 27.19
C GLU A 235 -23.89 -13.86 27.03
N ASP A 236 -22.60 -13.49 27.02
CA ASP A 236 -22.14 -12.11 26.79
C ASP A 236 -22.00 -11.83 25.28
N PRO A 237 -22.77 -10.92 24.68
CA PRO A 237 -22.71 -10.63 23.23
C PRO A 237 -21.35 -10.09 22.76
N ALA A 238 -20.49 -9.61 23.68
CA ALA A 238 -19.17 -9.10 23.34
C ALA A 238 -18.07 -10.17 23.41
N LEU A 239 -18.32 -11.32 24.04
CA LEU A 239 -17.29 -12.35 24.31
C LEU A 239 -17.69 -13.75 23.82
N GLU A 240 -18.96 -14.11 23.94
CA GLU A 240 -19.54 -15.38 23.46
C GLU A 240 -18.69 -16.62 23.80
N GLY A 241 -18.08 -16.65 25.00
CA GLY A 241 -17.05 -17.64 25.33
C GLY A 241 -16.74 -17.82 26.82
N VAL A 242 -15.79 -18.68 27.15
CA VAL A 242 -15.27 -18.91 28.51
C VAL A 242 -13.90 -18.21 28.65
N VAL A 243 -13.74 -17.36 29.66
CA VAL A 243 -12.48 -16.64 29.91
C VAL A 243 -11.58 -17.46 30.84
N ALA A 244 -10.33 -17.68 30.48
CA ALA A 244 -9.34 -18.44 31.23
C ALA A 244 -8.11 -17.58 31.59
N THR A 245 -7.60 -17.65 32.82
CA THR A 245 -6.41 -16.87 33.26
C THR A 245 -5.39 -17.71 34.05
N ALA A 246 -4.08 -17.56 33.83
CA ALA A 246 -3.02 -18.37 34.48
C ALA A 246 -2.01 -17.58 35.35
N ALA A 247 -1.40 -18.23 36.36
CA ALA A 247 -0.35 -17.65 37.24
C ALA A 247 0.79 -18.66 37.59
N LEU A 248 2.08 -18.27 37.49
CA LEU A 248 3.28 -19.15 37.54
C LEU A 248 4.26 -18.90 38.73
N PRO A 249 5.00 -19.92 39.23
CA PRO A 249 6.16 -19.80 40.15
C PRO A 249 7.54 -19.89 39.43
N GLY A 250 8.52 -19.05 39.79
CA GLY A 250 9.80 -18.84 39.06
C GLY A 250 10.89 -19.93 39.19
N ALA A 251 11.80 -20.03 38.19
CA ALA A 251 12.72 -21.17 37.93
C ALA A 251 14.20 -20.77 37.62
N THR A 252 15.13 -21.74 37.72
CA THR A 252 16.36 -21.93 36.86
C THR A 252 17.06 -23.29 37.13
N ALA A 253 17.42 -24.07 36.09
CA ALA A 253 18.40 -25.21 36.10
C ALA A 253 18.87 -25.69 34.67
N PRO A 254 19.98 -26.48 34.52
CA PRO A 254 20.89 -26.55 33.35
C PRO A 254 21.05 -27.94 32.63
N SER A 255 21.20 -28.03 31.29
CA SER A 255 21.44 -29.34 30.59
C SER A 255 22.36 -29.44 29.33
N ASP A 256 23.04 -28.40 28.82
CA ASP A 256 23.56 -28.42 27.43
C ASP A 256 25.05 -28.80 27.17
N VAL A 257 25.72 -29.61 28.00
CA VAL A 257 27.19 -29.83 27.87
C VAL A 257 27.61 -31.16 27.21
N ARG A 258 26.79 -32.22 27.26
CA ARG A 258 27.22 -33.57 26.82
C ARG A 258 27.21 -33.78 25.30
N ASP A 259 26.20 -33.27 24.60
CA ASP A 259 26.03 -33.45 23.16
C ASP A 259 27.12 -32.77 22.32
N ALA A 260 27.80 -31.77 22.90
CA ALA A 260 28.90 -31.07 22.24
C ALA A 260 30.20 -31.88 22.22
N ILE A 261 30.41 -32.79 23.18
CA ILE A 261 31.70 -33.50 23.35
C ILE A 261 31.78 -34.77 22.47
N ASP A 262 30.64 -35.41 22.17
CA ASP A 262 30.59 -36.63 21.36
C ASP A 262 30.93 -36.43 19.86
N ARG A 263 31.00 -35.18 19.37
CA ARG A 263 31.31 -34.85 17.97
C ARG A 263 32.80 -34.70 17.63
N LEU A 264 33.71 -34.91 18.58
CA LEU A 264 35.15 -34.74 18.37
C LEU A 264 35.79 -35.94 17.65
N GLU A 265 36.59 -35.68 16.60
CA GLU A 265 37.26 -36.71 15.77
C GLU A 265 38.51 -37.33 16.43
N GLU A 266 39.02 -36.73 17.50
CA GLU A 266 40.16 -37.23 18.27
C GLU A 266 39.68 -38.16 19.41
N PRO A 267 40.30 -39.34 19.62
CA PRO A 267 40.01 -40.22 20.76
C PRO A 267 40.09 -39.48 22.11
N LEU A 268 38.96 -39.32 22.81
CA LEU A 268 38.87 -38.66 24.12
C LEU A 268 38.02 -39.49 25.10
N PHE A 269 38.56 -39.83 26.27
CA PHE A 269 37.82 -40.57 27.30
C PHE A 269 38.25 -40.22 28.73
N ALA A 270 37.36 -40.46 29.69
CA ALA A 270 37.56 -40.21 31.11
C ALA A 270 37.39 -41.49 31.95
N VAL A 271 38.22 -41.65 32.97
CA VAL A 271 38.32 -42.87 33.79
C VAL A 271 38.25 -42.50 35.28
N GLY A 272 37.54 -43.30 36.08
CA GLY A 272 37.42 -43.16 37.53
C GLY A 272 38.63 -43.69 38.32
N PRO A 273 38.59 -43.63 39.65
CA PRO A 273 39.73 -43.94 40.51
C PRO A 273 40.04 -45.44 40.53
N ASP A 274 39.03 -46.28 40.28
CA ASP A 274 39.13 -47.73 40.20
C ASP A 274 39.35 -48.23 38.76
N TRP A 275 39.83 -47.35 37.86
CA TRP A 275 40.06 -47.61 36.44
C TRP A 275 38.80 -47.92 35.63
N GLU A 276 37.63 -47.60 36.15
CA GLU A 276 36.36 -47.71 35.44
C GLU A 276 36.19 -46.58 34.42
N LEU A 277 35.87 -46.90 33.16
CA LEU A 277 35.51 -45.92 32.15
C LEU A 277 34.25 -45.17 32.61
N ARG A 278 34.29 -43.84 32.66
CA ARG A 278 33.11 -43.03 33.01
C ARG A 278 32.36 -42.56 31.79
N TRP A 279 33.11 -42.22 30.75
CA TRP A 279 32.59 -41.77 29.48
C TRP A 279 33.73 -41.78 28.45
N ALA A 280 33.41 -42.07 27.19
CA ALA A 280 34.31 -42.07 26.06
C ALA A 280 33.56 -41.55 24.84
N ASN A 281 34.20 -40.70 24.03
CA ASN A 281 33.61 -40.27 22.77
C ASN A 281 33.69 -41.38 21.71
N ALA A 282 32.93 -41.23 20.62
CA ALA A 282 32.89 -42.21 19.54
C ALA A 282 34.27 -42.49 18.90
N ALA A 283 35.13 -41.48 18.79
CA ALA A 283 36.48 -41.64 18.23
C ALA A 283 37.40 -42.51 19.10
N ALA A 284 37.13 -42.63 20.41
CA ALA A 284 37.94 -43.41 21.33
C ALA A 284 37.88 -44.93 21.06
N GLY A 285 36.87 -45.41 20.32
CA GLY A 285 36.75 -46.82 19.92
C GLY A 285 37.98 -47.39 19.21
N ARG A 286 38.80 -46.56 18.56
CA ARG A 286 40.04 -46.98 17.88
C ARG A 286 41.13 -47.51 18.83
N LEU A 287 41.08 -47.14 20.12
CA LEU A 287 42.06 -47.58 21.13
C LEU A 287 41.57 -48.80 21.94
N PHE A 288 40.32 -49.22 21.75
CA PHE A 288 39.68 -50.33 22.45
C PHE A 288 39.55 -51.57 21.55
N ALA A 289 39.53 -52.75 22.18
CA ALA A 289 39.25 -54.02 21.52
C ALA A 289 37.75 -54.35 21.49
N ASP A 290 37.00 -53.83 22.48
CA ASP A 290 35.55 -53.97 22.64
C ASP A 290 34.90 -52.59 22.85
N ASP A 291 33.57 -52.50 22.77
CA ASP A 291 32.81 -51.23 22.90
C ASP A 291 33.02 -50.56 24.29
N PRO A 292 33.50 -49.30 24.35
CA PRO A 292 33.85 -48.65 25.61
C PRO A 292 32.62 -48.09 26.36
N GLU A 293 31.81 -48.99 26.92
CA GLU A 293 30.66 -48.62 27.75
C GLU A 293 31.08 -48.07 29.13
N PRO A 294 30.42 -47.02 29.65
CA PRO A 294 30.60 -46.54 31.02
C PRO A 294 30.40 -47.65 32.07
N GLY A 295 31.30 -47.72 33.05
CA GLY A 295 31.29 -48.67 34.16
C GLY A 295 32.20 -49.90 33.95
N ARG A 296 32.78 -50.09 32.76
CA ARG A 296 33.75 -51.17 32.51
C ARG A 296 35.16 -50.80 32.93
N VAL A 297 35.95 -51.78 33.39
CA VAL A 297 37.35 -51.55 33.75
C VAL A 297 38.19 -51.36 32.49
N LEU A 298 38.90 -50.23 32.40
CA LEU A 298 39.69 -49.79 31.25
C LEU A 298 40.59 -50.91 30.69
N TRP A 299 41.26 -51.64 31.57
CA TRP A 299 42.23 -52.67 31.20
C TRP A 299 41.61 -53.87 30.48
N ASP A 300 40.33 -54.13 30.69
CA ASP A 300 39.64 -55.26 30.04
C ASP A 300 39.22 -54.91 28.61
N VAL A 301 38.93 -53.64 28.36
CA VAL A 301 38.41 -53.12 27.09
C VAL A 301 39.51 -52.58 26.17
N LEU A 302 40.66 -52.17 26.71
CA LEU A 302 41.80 -51.67 25.93
C LEU A 302 42.44 -52.78 25.08
N ARG A 303 42.93 -52.45 23.88
CA ARG A 303 43.68 -53.38 23.02
C ARG A 303 44.92 -53.91 23.75
N GLY A 304 45.17 -55.21 23.62
CA GLY A 304 46.18 -55.93 24.42
C GLY A 304 47.58 -55.32 24.33
N GLU A 305 47.98 -54.86 23.15
CA GLU A 305 49.27 -54.25 22.85
C GLU A 305 49.49 -52.90 23.57
N LEU A 306 48.40 -52.19 23.91
CA LEU A 306 48.45 -50.88 24.57
C LEU A 306 48.42 -50.96 26.11
N ARG A 307 48.07 -52.12 26.68
CA ARG A 307 47.77 -52.25 28.13
C ARG A 307 48.97 -51.96 29.03
N GLU A 308 50.16 -52.41 28.65
CA GLU A 308 51.36 -52.20 29.45
C GLU A 308 51.81 -50.73 29.43
N GLU A 309 51.76 -50.10 28.25
CA GLU A 309 52.17 -48.72 28.05
C GLU A 309 51.20 -47.73 28.71
N PHE A 310 49.89 -47.84 28.42
CA PHE A 310 48.87 -47.04 29.11
C PHE A 310 48.84 -47.34 30.63
N GLY A 311 49.04 -48.59 31.03
CA GLY A 311 49.07 -49.00 32.43
C GLY A 311 50.16 -48.30 33.23
N ARG A 312 51.37 -48.22 32.69
CA ARG A 312 52.50 -47.55 33.33
C ARG A 312 52.27 -46.04 33.43
N GLU A 313 51.96 -45.40 32.30
CA GLU A 313 51.90 -43.93 32.20
C GLU A 313 50.69 -43.33 32.92
N LEU A 314 49.52 -44.00 32.90
CA LEU A 314 48.33 -43.52 33.61
C LEU A 314 48.46 -43.65 35.13
N ARG A 315 49.07 -44.73 35.63
CA ARG A 315 49.36 -44.88 37.07
C ARG A 315 50.34 -43.81 37.55
N GLU A 316 51.30 -43.42 36.71
CA GLU A 316 52.24 -42.34 36.99
C GLU A 316 51.55 -40.96 37.02
N ALA A 317 50.61 -40.69 36.11
CA ALA A 317 49.82 -39.46 36.11
C ALA A 317 48.94 -39.32 37.38
N VAL A 318 48.34 -40.42 37.86
CA VAL A 318 47.59 -40.44 39.14
C VAL A 318 48.53 -40.24 40.33
N ALA A 319 49.66 -40.95 40.38
CA ALA A 319 50.60 -40.89 41.50
C ALA A 319 51.29 -39.52 41.62
N SER A 320 51.53 -38.84 40.48
CA SER A 320 52.17 -37.52 40.43
C SER A 320 51.19 -36.35 40.49
N ALA A 321 49.88 -36.60 40.37
CA ALA A 321 48.84 -35.59 40.20
C ALA A 321 49.18 -34.56 39.08
N SER A 322 49.86 -35.01 38.03
CA SER A 322 50.32 -34.17 36.91
C SER A 322 49.99 -34.83 35.56
N SER A 323 49.93 -34.02 34.50
CA SER A 323 49.61 -34.55 33.16
C SER A 323 50.82 -35.20 32.50
N THR A 324 50.65 -36.38 31.90
CA THR A 324 51.69 -37.15 31.20
C THR A 324 51.41 -37.22 29.69
N ARG A 325 52.46 -37.29 28.86
CA ARG A 325 52.36 -37.52 27.41
C ARG A 325 53.30 -38.63 26.97
N PHE A 326 52.82 -39.52 26.10
CA PHE A 326 53.57 -40.65 25.57
C PHE A 326 53.05 -41.01 24.17
N GLU A 327 53.78 -41.85 23.44
CA GLU A 327 53.33 -42.34 22.13
C GLU A 327 52.84 -43.77 22.25
N ALA A 328 51.85 -44.15 21.44
CA ALA A 328 51.24 -45.45 21.43
C ALA A 328 50.99 -45.86 19.99
N THR A 329 51.57 -46.97 19.55
CA THR A 329 51.38 -47.45 18.18
C THR A 329 50.35 -48.57 18.17
N VAL A 330 49.32 -48.40 17.35
CA VAL A 330 48.32 -49.44 17.09
C VAL A 330 48.62 -50.04 15.73
N SER A 331 48.70 -51.36 15.68
CA SER A 331 48.81 -52.08 14.42
C SER A 331 47.42 -52.56 14.01
N ASP A 332 46.94 -52.11 12.86
CA ASP A 332 45.72 -52.59 12.21
C ASP A 332 46.07 -53.34 10.91
N GLU A 333 45.06 -53.95 10.26
CA GLU A 333 45.25 -54.67 8.97
C GLU A 333 45.80 -53.76 7.85
N ASP A 334 45.59 -52.44 7.96
CA ASP A 334 46.00 -51.42 6.98
C ASP A 334 47.36 -50.75 7.26
N GLY A 335 48.03 -51.08 8.37
CA GLY A 335 49.34 -50.52 8.74
C GLY A 335 49.51 -50.24 10.23
N SER A 336 50.72 -49.83 10.64
CA SER A 336 50.98 -49.38 12.01
C SER A 336 50.77 -47.86 12.10
N THR A 337 49.75 -47.45 12.84
CA THR A 337 49.46 -46.05 13.12
C THR A 337 50.04 -45.68 14.49
N THR A 338 50.95 -44.71 14.51
CA THR A 338 51.53 -44.20 15.76
C THR A 338 50.73 -42.98 16.25
N PHE A 339 50.15 -43.09 17.44
CA PHE A 339 49.44 -42.01 18.13
C PHE A 339 50.31 -41.31 19.19
N ALA A 340 50.21 -40.00 19.33
CA ALA A 340 50.69 -39.22 20.46
C ALA A 340 49.55 -39.00 21.48
N VAL A 341 49.70 -39.51 22.70
CA VAL A 341 48.68 -39.59 23.77
C VAL A 341 48.99 -38.63 24.92
N SER A 342 47.98 -37.96 25.48
CA SER A 342 48.08 -37.06 26.64
C SER A 342 47.03 -37.40 27.70
N ALA A 343 47.45 -37.50 28.96
CA ALA A 343 46.65 -37.93 30.11
C ALA A 343 46.72 -36.89 31.24
N ALA A 344 45.58 -36.42 31.78
CA ALA A 344 45.56 -35.38 32.83
C ALA A 344 44.53 -35.66 33.96
N PRO A 345 44.86 -35.43 35.24
CA PRO A 345 43.93 -35.56 36.36
C PRO A 345 42.92 -34.39 36.43
N ALA A 346 41.69 -34.65 36.92
CA ALA A 346 40.65 -33.63 37.11
C ALA A 346 41.00 -32.61 38.22
N ARG A 347 40.62 -31.33 38.06
CA ARG A 347 40.92 -30.24 39.01
C ARG A 347 40.02 -30.24 40.25
N GLU A 348 40.54 -29.77 41.39
CA GLU A 348 39.98 -29.94 42.75
C GLU A 348 38.55 -29.39 43.00
N ASP A 349 38.04 -28.44 42.21
CA ASP A 349 36.68 -27.89 42.40
C ASP A 349 35.54 -28.81 41.89
N GLU A 350 35.86 -29.90 41.19
CA GLU A 350 34.91 -30.97 40.83
C GLU A 350 35.15 -32.26 41.66
N ALA A 351 36.08 -32.22 42.63
CA ALA A 351 36.58 -33.40 43.35
C ALA A 351 35.69 -33.90 44.49
N ALA A 352 34.47 -33.38 44.68
CA ALA A 352 33.63 -33.76 45.81
C ALA A 352 32.85 -35.09 45.62
N ALA A 353 32.94 -35.76 44.47
CA ALA A 353 32.24 -37.03 44.28
C ALA A 353 33.06 -38.24 43.81
N ASN A 354 34.05 -38.14 42.91
CA ASN A 354 34.95 -39.27 42.58
C ASN A 354 36.14 -38.79 41.72
N GLY A 355 37.40 -38.89 42.19
CA GLY A 355 38.61 -38.50 41.43
C GLY A 355 38.84 -39.33 40.16
N GLY A 356 39.24 -38.72 39.05
CA GLY A 356 39.38 -39.39 37.76
C GLY A 356 40.38 -38.71 36.82
N LEU A 357 40.62 -39.33 35.66
CA LEU A 357 41.68 -38.98 34.70
C LEU A 357 41.13 -38.91 33.27
N THR A 358 41.52 -37.91 32.48
CA THR A 358 41.06 -37.68 31.10
C THR A 358 42.21 -37.89 30.09
N VAL A 359 41.96 -38.58 28.97
CA VAL A 359 42.99 -39.03 28.00
C VAL A 359 42.63 -38.66 26.54
N LEU A 360 43.59 -38.14 25.76
CA LEU A 360 43.46 -37.67 24.34
C LEU A 360 44.58 -38.22 23.42
N ALA A 361 44.34 -38.60 22.13
CA ALA A 361 45.36 -39.19 21.19
C ALA A 361 45.37 -38.68 19.70
N ARG A 362 46.54 -38.64 18.98
CA ARG A 362 46.73 -38.10 17.57
C ARG A 362 47.80 -38.81 16.65
N GLU A 363 47.63 -39.01 15.32
CA GLU A 363 48.42 -39.88 14.37
C GLU A 363 49.66 -39.27 13.57
N ARG A 364 50.61 -40.08 12.98
CA ARG A 364 51.88 -39.71 12.24
C ARG A 364 52.32 -40.62 11.02
N HIS A 365 53.05 -40.14 9.96
CA HIS A 365 53.57 -40.91 8.77
C HIS A 365 55.01 -40.53 8.23
N ASP A 366 55.81 -41.45 7.61
CA ASP A 366 57.10 -41.24 6.84
C ASP A 366 57.55 -42.47 5.94
N GLY A 367 58.29 -42.30 4.81
CA GLY A 367 58.92 -43.40 4.00
C GLY A 367 59.92 -43.04 2.85
N GLU A 368 60.86 -43.97 2.44
CA GLU A 368 61.74 -43.95 1.22
C GLU A 368 62.61 -45.25 0.98
N THR A 369 62.95 -45.68 -0.29
CA THR A 369 64.32 -46.11 -0.85
C THR A 369 64.31 -46.70 -2.33
N GLY A 370 65.31 -46.37 -3.20
CA GLY A 370 65.85 -47.19 -4.34
C GLY A 370 66.32 -46.45 -5.65
N GLU A 371 67.61 -46.49 -6.06
CA GLU A 371 68.26 -45.36 -6.81
C GLU A 371 69.13 -45.61 -8.09
N SER A 372 69.60 -46.81 -8.49
CA SER A 372 70.64 -46.89 -9.56
C SER A 372 70.15 -47.13 -11.00
N ASP A 373 69.06 -47.88 -11.23
CA ASP A 373 68.38 -47.92 -12.55
C ASP A 373 67.57 -46.64 -12.83
N ARG A 374 67.39 -45.83 -11.78
CA ARG A 374 66.68 -44.57 -11.77
C ARG A 374 67.46 -43.49 -12.49
N LEU A 375 68.81 -43.47 -12.42
CA LEU A 375 69.61 -42.33 -12.85
C LEU A 375 69.52 -42.06 -14.37
N ALA A 376 69.49 -43.12 -15.18
CA ALA A 376 69.37 -43.00 -16.64
C ALA A 376 67.95 -42.66 -17.10
N VAL A 377 66.93 -43.12 -16.36
CA VAL A 377 65.54 -42.68 -16.54
C VAL A 377 65.37 -41.24 -16.05
N LEU A 378 66.07 -40.86 -14.96
CA LEU A 378 66.04 -39.53 -14.35
C LEU A 378 66.61 -38.49 -15.28
N GLU A 379 67.75 -38.69 -15.94
CA GLU A 379 68.29 -37.70 -16.89
C GLU A 379 67.33 -37.42 -18.04
N SER A 380 66.79 -38.48 -18.67
CA SER A 380 65.83 -38.34 -19.76
C SER A 380 64.47 -37.79 -19.29
N ALA A 381 64.06 -38.11 -18.06
CA ALA A 381 62.89 -37.54 -17.43
C ALA A 381 63.10 -36.05 -17.09
N ILE A 382 64.29 -35.67 -16.60
CA ILE A 382 64.66 -34.30 -16.22
C ILE A 382 64.62 -33.36 -17.44
N ASP A 383 65.05 -33.83 -18.60
CA ASP A 383 64.97 -33.05 -19.85
C ASP A 383 63.55 -32.96 -20.43
N ALA A 384 62.67 -33.91 -20.11
CA ALA A 384 61.25 -33.86 -20.48
C ALA A 384 60.38 -33.04 -19.49
N LEU A 385 60.95 -32.60 -18.36
CA LEU A 385 60.21 -31.78 -17.38
C LEU A 385 60.02 -30.35 -17.90
N GLU A 386 58.81 -29.82 -17.73
CA GLU A 386 58.50 -28.43 -18.04
C GLU A 386 59.15 -27.44 -17.06
N ASP A 387 59.52 -27.88 -15.86
CA ASP A 387 60.22 -27.04 -14.90
C ASP A 387 61.69 -26.92 -15.29
N GLY A 388 62.26 -25.73 -15.12
CA GLY A 388 63.68 -25.52 -15.34
C GLY A 388 64.47 -26.17 -14.20
N ILE A 389 65.49 -26.96 -14.50
CA ILE A 389 66.32 -27.62 -13.49
C ILE A 389 67.75 -27.18 -13.71
N ALA A 390 68.39 -26.69 -12.66
CA ALA A 390 69.82 -26.41 -12.64
C ALA A 390 70.50 -27.13 -11.46
N VAL A 391 71.67 -27.72 -11.68
CA VAL A 391 72.58 -28.16 -10.61
C VAL A 391 73.79 -27.24 -10.61
N VAL A 392 74.17 -26.78 -9.43
CA VAL A 392 75.16 -25.73 -9.21
C VAL A 392 76.26 -26.27 -8.30
N ASP A 393 77.52 -26.15 -8.71
CA ASP A 393 78.70 -26.45 -7.87
C ASP A 393 79.55 -25.19 -7.72
N ASP A 394 79.85 -24.80 -6.49
CA ASP A 394 80.63 -23.60 -6.14
C ASP A 394 80.19 -22.33 -6.92
N GLY A 395 78.88 -22.13 -7.04
CA GLY A 395 78.27 -20.99 -7.75
C GLY A 395 78.24 -21.09 -9.28
N THR A 396 78.77 -22.16 -9.87
CA THR A 396 78.78 -22.44 -11.31
C THR A 396 77.75 -23.50 -11.66
N ILE A 397 76.99 -23.30 -12.74
CA ILE A 397 75.98 -24.26 -13.21
C ILE A 397 76.69 -25.47 -13.85
N GLU A 398 76.58 -26.66 -13.24
CA GLU A 398 77.10 -27.92 -13.79
C GLU A 398 76.09 -28.62 -14.71
N LEU A 399 74.80 -28.45 -14.45
CA LEU A 399 73.72 -29.01 -15.25
C LEU A 399 72.61 -27.98 -15.39
N ALA A 400 72.06 -27.83 -16.59
CA ALA A 400 70.81 -27.13 -16.83
C ALA A 400 69.99 -27.98 -17.80
N ASN A 401 68.74 -28.27 -17.45
CA ASN A 401 67.85 -28.96 -18.38
C ASN A 401 67.38 -27.99 -19.49
N ARG A 402 66.84 -28.57 -20.56
CA ARG A 402 66.41 -27.81 -21.74
C ARG A 402 65.36 -26.73 -21.43
N ALA A 403 64.39 -27.03 -20.57
CA ALA A 403 63.32 -26.09 -20.20
C ALA A 403 63.85 -24.80 -19.54
N LEU A 404 64.98 -24.86 -18.82
CA LEU A 404 65.62 -23.68 -18.26
C LEU A 404 66.38 -22.86 -19.31
N ALA A 405 67.09 -23.54 -20.21
CA ALA A 405 67.86 -22.93 -21.30
C ALA A 405 66.95 -22.13 -22.25
N ASP A 406 65.83 -22.74 -22.66
CA ASP A 406 64.83 -22.11 -23.52
C ASP A 406 64.24 -20.84 -22.87
N ARG A 407 63.98 -20.86 -21.55
CA ARG A 407 63.42 -19.73 -20.80
C ARG A 407 64.39 -18.58 -20.57
N TYR A 408 65.67 -18.88 -20.40
CA TYR A 408 66.70 -17.86 -20.25
C TYR A 408 67.12 -17.27 -21.61
N GLY A 409 66.73 -17.90 -22.72
CA GLY A 409 67.04 -17.45 -24.07
C GLY A 409 68.47 -17.76 -24.52
N GLN A 410 69.14 -18.74 -23.91
CA GLN A 410 70.49 -19.19 -24.28
C GLN A 410 70.63 -20.71 -24.27
N ASP A 411 71.20 -21.25 -25.35
CA ASP A 411 71.36 -22.70 -25.57
C ASP A 411 72.41 -23.37 -24.66
N ASP A 412 73.27 -22.62 -23.98
CA ASP A 412 74.32 -23.17 -23.10
C ASP A 412 74.44 -22.38 -21.79
N LEU A 413 73.74 -22.87 -20.77
CA LEU A 413 73.80 -22.34 -19.40
C LEU A 413 74.90 -23.00 -18.55
N VAL A 414 75.48 -24.10 -19.01
CA VAL A 414 76.49 -24.86 -18.23
C VAL A 414 77.81 -24.08 -18.21
N GLY A 415 78.45 -24.01 -17.05
CA GLY A 415 79.68 -23.23 -16.83
C GLY A 415 79.46 -21.75 -16.52
N HIS A 416 78.23 -21.26 -16.50
CA HIS A 416 77.91 -19.89 -16.10
C HIS A 416 77.70 -19.77 -14.58
N GLU A 417 77.94 -18.58 -14.03
CA GLU A 417 77.63 -18.28 -12.62
C GLU A 417 76.12 -18.12 -12.42
N VAL A 418 75.60 -18.74 -11.36
CA VAL A 418 74.16 -18.70 -10.99
C VAL A 418 73.66 -17.29 -10.71
N ALA A 419 74.54 -16.38 -10.27
CA ALA A 419 74.20 -14.98 -10.04
C ALA A 419 73.72 -14.25 -11.30
N ARG A 420 73.96 -14.81 -12.50
CA ARG A 420 73.41 -14.27 -13.75
C ARG A 420 72.01 -14.77 -14.06
N LEU A 421 71.60 -15.90 -13.49
CA LEU A 421 70.32 -16.55 -13.81
C LEU A 421 69.13 -15.84 -13.16
N PHE A 422 69.34 -15.27 -11.97
CA PHE A 422 68.31 -14.65 -11.13
C PHE A 422 68.63 -13.18 -10.84
N ASP A 423 67.64 -12.40 -10.44
CA ASP A 423 67.88 -11.08 -9.85
C ASP A 423 68.80 -11.14 -8.61
N ASP A 424 69.40 -10.01 -8.22
CA ASP A 424 70.40 -9.96 -7.14
C ASP A 424 69.86 -10.47 -5.78
N ASP A 425 68.58 -10.20 -5.48
CA ASP A 425 67.94 -10.58 -4.23
C ASP A 425 67.65 -12.10 -4.20
N LEU A 426 67.13 -12.64 -5.30
CA LEU A 426 66.88 -14.06 -5.49
C LEU A 426 68.19 -14.86 -5.53
N ALA A 427 69.22 -14.36 -6.22
CA ALA A 427 70.55 -14.97 -6.24
C ALA A 427 71.21 -14.99 -4.85
N ALA A 428 70.98 -13.97 -4.02
CA ALA A 428 71.43 -13.94 -2.63
C ALA A 428 70.67 -14.96 -1.76
N ALA A 429 69.35 -15.00 -1.89
CA ALA A 429 68.51 -15.92 -1.11
C ALA A 429 68.72 -17.39 -1.51
N VAL A 430 68.99 -17.67 -2.80
CA VAL A 430 69.38 -19.01 -3.27
C VAL A 430 70.73 -19.43 -2.68
N ARG A 431 71.73 -18.53 -2.65
CA ARG A 431 73.04 -18.81 -2.01
C ARG A 431 72.93 -19.02 -0.50
N GLU A 432 72.13 -18.21 0.19
CA GLU A 432 71.89 -18.36 1.62
C GLU A 432 71.23 -19.71 1.92
N ARG A 433 70.22 -20.10 1.12
CA ARG A 433 69.57 -21.41 1.26
C ARG A 433 70.48 -22.58 0.93
N ALA A 434 71.35 -22.45 -0.07
CA ALA A 434 72.35 -23.46 -0.41
C ALA A 434 73.32 -23.71 0.76
N GLN A 435 73.70 -22.67 1.50
CA GLN A 435 74.63 -22.76 2.64
C GLN A 435 73.95 -23.15 3.96
N SER A 436 72.61 -23.16 4.01
CA SER A 436 71.87 -23.49 5.22
C SER A 436 72.05 -24.97 5.62
N SER A 437 72.18 -25.22 6.92
CA SER A 437 72.22 -26.56 7.51
C SER A 437 70.85 -27.22 7.68
N ILE A 438 69.77 -26.48 7.41
CA ILE A 438 68.39 -26.94 7.52
C ILE A 438 67.79 -27.03 6.12
N VAL A 439 67.54 -28.26 5.67
CA VAL A 439 66.95 -28.55 4.36
C VAL A 439 65.46 -28.16 4.38
N ARG A 440 65.07 -27.14 3.61
CA ARG A 440 63.66 -26.68 3.47
C ARG A 440 63.14 -26.88 2.05
N TRP A 441 63.12 -28.13 1.57
CA TRP A 441 62.74 -28.47 0.20
C TRP A 441 61.30 -28.05 -0.20
N MET A 442 60.41 -27.82 0.76
CA MET A 442 59.01 -27.45 0.47
C MET A 442 58.77 -25.95 0.39
N GLU A 443 59.74 -25.12 0.77
CA GLU A 443 59.57 -23.67 0.80
C GLU A 443 60.35 -23.08 -0.38
N PRO A 444 59.72 -22.56 -1.45
CA PRO A 444 60.45 -21.96 -2.57
C PRO A 444 61.04 -20.60 -2.19
N VAL A 445 62.15 -20.23 -2.81
CA VAL A 445 62.66 -18.84 -2.81
C VAL A 445 61.97 -18.15 -3.98
N ARG A 446 61.36 -16.99 -3.74
CA ARG A 446 60.61 -16.27 -4.77
C ARG A 446 61.45 -15.10 -5.29
N GLY A 447 61.40 -14.89 -6.60
CA GLY A 447 62.01 -13.74 -7.26
C GLY A 447 61.82 -13.83 -8.77
N GLU A 448 62.70 -13.20 -9.53
CA GLU A 448 62.62 -13.09 -10.98
C GLU A 448 63.87 -13.66 -11.67
N LEU A 449 63.67 -14.27 -12.83
CA LEU A 449 64.76 -14.58 -13.75
C LEU A 449 65.31 -13.27 -14.33
N ALA A 450 66.64 -13.15 -14.38
CA ALA A 450 67.32 -11.98 -14.93
C ALA A 450 67.33 -12.00 -16.47
N VAL A 451 66.14 -11.96 -17.05
CA VAL A 451 65.84 -11.82 -18.49
C VAL A 451 65.22 -10.45 -18.75
N GLU A 452 65.18 -10.02 -20.02
CA GLU A 452 64.82 -8.64 -20.42
C GLU A 452 63.45 -8.17 -19.85
N ASP A 453 62.49 -9.08 -19.70
CA ASP A 453 61.13 -8.81 -19.20
C ASP A 453 60.85 -9.27 -17.76
N GLY A 454 61.84 -9.81 -17.03
CA GLY A 454 61.69 -10.25 -15.63
C GLY A 454 60.61 -11.32 -15.42
N VAL A 455 60.97 -12.61 -15.49
CA VAL A 455 59.99 -13.70 -15.33
C VAL A 455 59.89 -14.12 -13.86
N PRO A 456 58.72 -13.99 -13.19
CA PRO A 456 58.57 -14.38 -11.79
C PRO A 456 58.60 -15.90 -11.65
N VAL A 457 59.54 -16.39 -10.84
CA VAL A 457 59.80 -17.81 -10.63
C VAL A 457 59.79 -18.18 -9.15
N ASP A 458 59.35 -19.40 -8.88
CA ASP A 458 59.57 -20.07 -7.60
C ASP A 458 60.77 -21.01 -7.76
N VAL A 459 61.84 -20.75 -7.01
CA VAL A 459 63.08 -21.54 -7.04
C VAL A 459 63.15 -22.42 -5.79
N TYR A 460 63.02 -23.73 -5.97
CA TYR A 460 63.23 -24.70 -4.91
C TYR A 460 64.71 -25.03 -4.83
N VAL A 461 65.33 -24.71 -3.68
CA VAL A 461 66.77 -24.82 -3.48
C VAL A 461 67.07 -25.97 -2.54
N ALA A 462 67.92 -26.85 -3.02
CA ALA A 462 68.17 -28.15 -2.44
C ALA A 462 69.68 -28.41 -2.36
N PRO A 463 70.33 -28.24 -1.19
CA PRO A 463 71.75 -28.57 -1.07
C PRO A 463 71.94 -30.08 -1.19
N LEU A 464 72.69 -30.51 -2.21
CA LEU A 464 73.13 -31.89 -2.44
C LEU A 464 74.50 -32.07 -1.78
N ARG A 465 74.50 -32.56 -0.54
CA ARG A 465 75.74 -32.70 0.25
C ARG A 465 76.43 -34.03 -0.07
N GLU A 466 77.53 -33.96 -0.82
CA GLU A 466 78.42 -35.09 -1.08
C GLU A 466 79.78 -34.88 -0.37
N PRO A 467 80.46 -35.93 0.11
CA PRO A 467 81.77 -35.79 0.74
C PRO A 467 82.81 -35.18 -0.23
N GLY A 468 83.10 -33.89 -0.08
CA GLY A 468 84.10 -33.16 -0.88
C GLY A 468 83.56 -32.31 -2.03
N ARG A 469 82.24 -32.18 -2.20
CA ARG A 469 81.57 -31.26 -3.14
C ARG A 469 80.31 -30.66 -2.54
N ASP A 470 80.13 -29.34 -2.67
CA ASP A 470 78.94 -28.62 -2.21
C ASP A 470 78.06 -28.27 -3.43
N ARG A 471 77.23 -29.22 -3.85
CA ARG A 471 76.30 -29.04 -4.97
C ARG A 471 74.95 -28.53 -4.48
N THR A 472 74.25 -27.77 -5.33
CA THR A 472 72.91 -27.25 -5.07
C THR A 472 72.03 -27.52 -6.28
N LEU A 473 70.93 -28.24 -6.07
CA LEU A 473 69.86 -28.39 -7.06
C LEU A 473 68.89 -27.20 -6.93
N CYS A 474 68.59 -26.57 -8.06
CA CYS A 474 67.63 -25.50 -8.21
C CYS A 474 66.54 -25.97 -9.18
N VAL A 475 65.31 -26.11 -8.70
CA VAL A 475 64.15 -26.32 -9.57
C VAL A 475 63.43 -24.98 -9.71
N VAL A 476 63.43 -24.45 -10.93
CA VAL A 476 62.90 -23.15 -11.33
C VAL A 476 61.57 -23.36 -12.04
N ARG A 477 60.48 -23.00 -11.35
CA ARG A 477 59.12 -23.08 -11.90
C ARG A 477 58.60 -21.70 -12.26
N ASP A 478 58.09 -21.53 -13.47
CA ASP A 478 57.38 -20.30 -13.86
C ASP A 478 56.11 -20.17 -13.00
N ARG A 479 56.05 -19.12 -12.19
CA ARG A 479 54.94 -18.94 -11.27
C ARG A 479 53.64 -18.66 -12.01
N ARG A 480 53.70 -18.06 -13.20
CA ARG A 480 52.53 -17.71 -14.03
C ARG A 480 51.84 -18.93 -14.61
N ARG A 481 52.56 -20.04 -14.84
CA ARG A 481 52.04 -21.31 -15.38
C ARG A 481 51.85 -22.39 -14.31
N SER A 482 52.01 -22.04 -13.04
CA SER A 482 51.78 -22.95 -11.91
C SER A 482 50.32 -22.92 -11.46
N GLY A 483 49.80 -24.03 -10.92
CA GLY A 483 48.45 -24.05 -10.32
C GLY A 483 48.27 -23.05 -9.17
N ALA A 484 49.35 -22.70 -8.45
CA ALA A 484 49.33 -21.64 -7.45
C ALA A 484 49.21 -20.23 -8.07
N GLY A 485 49.80 -20.01 -9.25
CA GLY A 485 49.66 -18.80 -10.04
C GLY A 485 48.28 -18.65 -10.65
N ALA A 486 47.71 -19.74 -11.19
CA ALA A 486 46.34 -19.79 -11.69
C ALA A 486 45.33 -19.42 -10.58
N LEU A 487 45.47 -20.04 -9.41
CA LEU A 487 44.64 -19.71 -8.24
C LEU A 487 44.85 -18.27 -7.75
N SER A 488 46.09 -17.77 -7.76
CA SER A 488 46.38 -16.38 -7.36
C SER A 488 45.79 -15.37 -8.34
N ALA A 489 45.84 -15.64 -9.65
CA ALA A 489 45.22 -14.81 -10.68
C ALA A 489 43.69 -14.85 -10.58
N ALA A 490 43.09 -16.04 -10.46
CA ALA A 490 41.65 -16.19 -10.24
C ALA A 490 41.19 -15.47 -8.96
N ARG A 491 41.95 -15.60 -7.86
CA ARG A 491 41.66 -14.86 -6.62
C ARG A 491 41.72 -13.35 -6.81
N ARG A 492 42.72 -12.84 -7.55
CA ARG A 492 42.81 -11.40 -7.87
C ARG A 492 41.63 -10.94 -8.71
N ALA A 493 41.27 -11.69 -9.76
CA ALA A 493 40.15 -11.39 -10.64
C ALA A 493 38.81 -11.42 -9.89
N LEU A 494 38.54 -12.48 -9.11
CA LEU A 494 37.34 -12.58 -8.26
C LEU A 494 37.26 -11.44 -7.25
N THR A 495 38.38 -11.06 -6.63
CA THR A 495 38.44 -9.92 -5.71
C THR A 495 38.15 -8.59 -6.43
N ALA A 496 38.62 -8.42 -7.68
CA ALA A 496 38.34 -7.24 -8.48
C ALA A 496 36.88 -7.20 -8.98
N ILE A 497 36.29 -8.36 -9.29
CA ILE A 497 34.86 -8.51 -9.61
C ILE A 497 34.00 -8.17 -8.38
N GLU A 498 34.35 -8.68 -7.20
CA GLU A 498 33.66 -8.39 -5.94
C GLU A 498 33.67 -6.89 -5.60
N ARG A 499 34.78 -6.19 -5.92
CA ARG A 499 34.92 -4.75 -5.69
C ARG A 499 34.43 -3.86 -6.83
N ALA A 500 33.95 -4.44 -7.92
CA ALA A 500 33.45 -3.66 -9.03
C ALA A 500 32.20 -2.87 -8.59
N GLU A 501 32.09 -1.62 -9.03
CA GLU A 501 30.89 -0.79 -8.80
C GLU A 501 29.93 -0.78 -9.99
N THR A 502 30.38 -1.31 -11.14
CA THR A 502 29.59 -1.32 -12.38
C THR A 502 29.75 -2.63 -13.15
N ALA A 503 28.71 -3.00 -13.90
CA ALA A 503 28.74 -4.12 -14.83
C ALA A 503 29.80 -3.97 -15.94
N ALA A 504 30.19 -2.74 -16.31
CA ALA A 504 31.27 -2.51 -17.25
C ALA A 504 32.63 -2.88 -16.66
N SER A 505 32.87 -2.54 -15.39
CA SER A 505 34.10 -2.92 -14.69
C SER A 505 34.25 -4.44 -14.54
N VAL A 506 33.16 -5.17 -14.26
CA VAL A 506 33.19 -6.64 -14.21
C VAL A 506 33.60 -7.23 -15.56
N ARG A 507 32.95 -6.79 -16.65
CA ARG A 507 33.23 -7.28 -18.00
C ARG A 507 34.69 -7.05 -18.40
N ARG A 508 35.21 -5.85 -18.17
CA ARG A 508 36.61 -5.52 -18.44
C ARG A 508 37.59 -6.38 -17.65
N THR A 509 37.38 -6.54 -16.34
CA THR A 509 38.23 -7.40 -15.49
C THR A 509 38.30 -8.83 -16.00
N VAL A 510 37.17 -9.40 -16.47
CA VAL A 510 37.15 -10.74 -17.06
C VAL A 510 37.96 -10.78 -18.35
N LEU A 511 37.74 -9.84 -19.28
CA LEU A 511 38.46 -9.80 -20.55
C LEU A 511 39.97 -9.59 -20.37
N GLU A 512 40.39 -8.67 -19.50
CA GLU A 512 41.81 -8.45 -19.13
C GLU A 512 42.44 -9.72 -18.57
N THR A 513 41.73 -10.41 -17.66
CA THR A 513 42.23 -11.66 -17.07
C THR A 513 42.32 -12.77 -18.12
N LEU A 514 41.37 -12.86 -19.05
CA LEU A 514 41.42 -13.83 -20.15
C LEU A 514 42.65 -13.59 -21.03
N LEU A 515 42.93 -12.34 -21.42
CA LEU A 515 44.13 -12.00 -22.19
C LEU A 515 45.42 -12.38 -21.44
N GLU A 516 45.53 -12.00 -20.16
CA GLU A 516 46.70 -12.31 -19.31
C GLU A 516 46.94 -13.82 -19.09
N ARG A 517 45.89 -14.65 -19.18
CA ARG A 517 45.96 -16.09 -18.88
C ARG A 517 46.09 -16.96 -20.10
N THR A 518 45.49 -16.53 -21.20
CA THR A 518 45.38 -17.34 -22.41
C THR A 518 46.34 -16.90 -23.51
N GLU A 519 47.08 -15.80 -23.28
CA GLU A 519 47.97 -15.17 -24.26
C GLU A 519 47.22 -14.83 -25.57
N ALA A 520 45.90 -14.67 -25.49
CA ALA A 520 45.06 -14.26 -26.62
C ALA A 520 45.37 -12.83 -27.07
N ASP A 521 45.22 -12.56 -28.36
CA ASP A 521 45.46 -11.24 -28.95
C ASP A 521 44.26 -10.30 -28.77
N LEU A 522 43.06 -10.87 -28.74
CA LEU A 522 41.79 -10.16 -28.68
C LEU A 522 40.79 -10.93 -27.81
N ALA A 523 40.11 -10.21 -26.91
CA ALA A 523 39.01 -10.71 -26.11
C ALA A 523 37.78 -9.80 -26.24
N VAL A 524 36.62 -10.37 -26.54
CA VAL A 524 35.36 -9.65 -26.76
C VAL A 524 34.26 -10.22 -25.86
N TRP A 525 33.50 -9.35 -25.22
CA TRP A 525 32.30 -9.73 -24.48
C TRP A 525 31.06 -9.53 -25.35
N TYR A 526 30.33 -10.61 -25.61
CA TYR A 526 29.03 -10.57 -26.26
C TYR A 526 27.90 -10.79 -25.24
N ARG A 527 26.85 -9.98 -25.32
CA ARG A 527 25.57 -10.25 -24.66
C ARG A 527 24.69 -11.02 -25.64
N ALA A 528 24.14 -12.14 -25.19
CA ALA A 528 23.15 -12.91 -25.94
C ALA A 528 21.76 -12.34 -25.62
N ASP A 529 21.11 -11.76 -26.64
CA ASP A 529 19.68 -11.42 -26.63
C ASP A 529 18.93 -12.50 -27.46
N GLU A 530 17.59 -12.56 -27.39
CA GLU A 530 16.81 -13.63 -28.06
C GLU A 530 17.18 -13.85 -29.54
N ASP A 531 17.41 -12.76 -30.30
CA ASP A 531 17.64 -12.79 -31.75
C ASP A 531 19.07 -12.38 -32.18
N ARG A 532 19.93 -11.92 -31.26
CA ARG A 532 21.20 -11.27 -31.62
C ARG A 532 22.28 -11.36 -30.54
N TYR A 533 23.55 -11.46 -30.95
CA TYR A 533 24.72 -11.25 -30.11
C TYR A 533 25.23 -9.81 -30.23
N SER A 534 25.23 -9.07 -29.12
CA SER A 534 25.64 -7.65 -29.09
C SER A 534 26.97 -7.47 -28.33
N PRO A 535 28.02 -6.90 -28.95
CA PRO A 535 29.27 -6.65 -28.27
C PRO A 535 29.09 -5.57 -27.21
N ALA A 536 29.62 -5.81 -26.01
CA ALA A 536 29.43 -4.94 -24.85
C ALA A 536 30.74 -4.49 -24.20
N ALA A 537 31.85 -5.18 -24.44
CA ALA A 537 33.20 -4.80 -24.05
C ALA A 537 34.22 -5.50 -24.96
N ILE A 538 35.40 -4.93 -25.12
CA ILE A 538 36.51 -5.46 -25.92
C ILE A 538 37.84 -5.08 -25.28
N GLU A 539 38.80 -6.00 -25.30
CA GLU A 539 40.17 -5.79 -24.84
C GLU A 539 41.16 -6.46 -25.80
N THR A 540 42.37 -5.91 -25.94
CA THR A 540 43.43 -6.42 -26.84
C THR A 540 44.79 -6.44 -26.14
N ALA A 541 45.64 -7.42 -26.47
CA ALA A 541 46.97 -7.59 -25.85
C ALA A 541 48.00 -6.49 -26.20
N GLY A 542 47.75 -5.67 -27.23
CA GLY A 542 48.61 -4.56 -27.63
C GLY A 542 47.83 -3.34 -28.15
N PRO A 543 48.51 -2.23 -28.51
CA PRO A 543 47.88 -1.04 -29.08
C PRO A 543 47.47 -1.28 -30.55
N SER A 544 46.44 -2.09 -30.74
CA SER A 544 45.81 -2.31 -32.04
C SER A 544 44.78 -1.21 -32.33
N PRO A 545 44.52 -0.89 -33.62
CA PRO A 545 43.52 0.11 -33.98
C PRO A 545 42.14 -0.34 -33.48
N SER A 546 41.35 0.62 -32.99
CA SER A 546 39.99 0.46 -32.47
C SER A 546 39.14 -0.48 -33.33
N LEU A 547 39.13 -1.76 -32.96
CA LEU A 547 38.24 -2.76 -33.52
C LEU A 547 36.89 -2.60 -32.82
N GLU A 548 35.83 -2.26 -33.56
CA GLU A 548 34.46 -2.27 -33.05
C GLU A 548 33.70 -3.39 -33.76
N PRO A 549 33.64 -4.61 -33.18
CA PRO A 549 32.88 -5.69 -33.79
C PRO A 549 31.41 -5.28 -33.91
N PRO A 550 30.73 -5.61 -35.03
CA PRO A 550 29.31 -5.33 -35.18
C PRO A 550 28.46 -6.35 -34.38
N PRO A 551 27.21 -5.99 -34.04
CA PRO A 551 26.28 -6.97 -33.48
C PRO A 551 25.86 -8.00 -34.54
N ILE A 552 25.73 -9.26 -34.13
CA ILE A 552 25.59 -10.44 -35.02
C ILE A 552 24.20 -11.05 -34.85
N ASP A 553 23.41 -11.05 -35.93
CA ASP A 553 22.07 -11.66 -35.95
C ASP A 553 22.19 -13.19 -35.92
N ARG A 554 21.39 -13.85 -35.08
CA ARG A 554 21.43 -15.32 -34.92
C ARG A 554 21.10 -16.06 -36.21
N ASP A 555 20.21 -15.50 -37.04
CA ASP A 555 19.84 -16.03 -38.36
C ASP A 555 21.00 -16.08 -39.37
N ARG A 556 22.13 -15.41 -39.08
CA ARG A 556 23.35 -15.44 -39.92
C ARG A 556 24.33 -16.52 -39.52
N LEU A 557 24.10 -17.18 -38.39
CA LEU A 557 24.91 -18.29 -37.89
C LEU A 557 24.28 -19.61 -38.31
N SER A 558 25.09 -20.63 -38.52
CA SER A 558 24.63 -22.01 -38.67
C SER A 558 24.06 -22.54 -37.35
N ASP A 559 23.21 -23.58 -37.39
CA ASP A 559 22.68 -24.22 -36.17
C ASP A 559 23.81 -24.69 -35.25
N ASP A 560 24.89 -25.24 -35.82
CA ASP A 560 26.11 -25.61 -35.09
C ASP A 560 26.83 -24.37 -34.51
N GLY A 561 26.85 -23.26 -35.25
CA GLY A 561 27.36 -21.97 -34.81
C GLY A 561 26.61 -21.37 -33.62
N VAL A 562 25.29 -21.56 -33.54
CA VAL A 562 24.47 -21.14 -32.39
C VAL A 562 24.67 -22.07 -31.19
N ALA A 563 24.69 -23.39 -31.42
CA ALA A 563 24.89 -24.40 -30.38
C ALA A 563 26.25 -24.24 -29.66
N LEU A 564 27.28 -23.75 -30.37
CA LEU A 564 28.59 -23.45 -29.79
C LEU A 564 28.55 -22.43 -28.63
N PHE A 565 27.54 -21.56 -28.57
CA PHE A 565 27.40 -20.52 -27.55
C PHE A 565 26.32 -20.81 -26.51
N GLU A 566 25.34 -21.67 -26.80
CA GLU A 566 24.19 -21.94 -25.90
C GLU A 566 24.26 -23.30 -25.18
N ASP A 567 24.87 -24.33 -25.77
CA ASP A 567 24.88 -25.69 -25.21
C ASP A 567 26.13 -25.99 -24.35
N ARG A 568 27.04 -25.01 -24.20
CA ARG A 568 28.31 -25.18 -23.47
C ARG A 568 28.17 -24.75 -22.03
N THR A 569 28.60 -25.61 -21.10
CA THR A 569 28.58 -25.34 -19.66
C THR A 569 29.90 -24.79 -19.12
N GLY A 570 30.94 -24.63 -19.95
CA GLY A 570 32.25 -24.15 -19.51
C GLY A 570 33.20 -23.75 -20.64
N PRO A 571 34.41 -23.27 -20.30
CA PRO A 571 35.39 -22.76 -21.27
C PRO A 571 35.78 -23.84 -22.28
N THR A 572 35.65 -23.53 -23.58
CA THR A 572 35.92 -24.49 -24.67
C THR A 572 36.77 -23.83 -25.75
N ALA A 573 37.94 -24.41 -26.07
CA ALA A 573 38.73 -24.01 -27.22
C ALA A 573 38.19 -24.69 -28.49
N VAL A 574 38.08 -23.92 -29.57
CA VAL A 574 37.55 -24.35 -30.87
C VAL A 574 38.44 -23.85 -32.00
N ASP A 575 38.54 -24.66 -33.05
CA ASP A 575 39.27 -24.32 -34.27
C ASP A 575 38.43 -23.40 -35.17
N ARG A 576 39.09 -22.69 -36.09
CA ARG A 576 38.45 -21.76 -37.03
C ARG A 576 37.30 -22.39 -37.82
N ASP A 577 37.39 -23.67 -38.17
CA ASP A 577 36.35 -24.35 -38.96
C ASP A 577 35.02 -24.48 -38.20
N GLU A 578 35.05 -24.51 -36.86
CA GLU A 578 33.85 -24.62 -36.01
C GLU A 578 33.21 -23.26 -35.74
N VAL A 579 34.02 -22.20 -35.56
CA VAL A 579 33.55 -20.84 -35.19
C VAL A 579 33.60 -19.83 -36.36
N GLY A 580 33.91 -20.32 -37.57
CA GLY A 580 34.21 -19.51 -38.75
C GLY A 580 33.10 -18.56 -39.19
N ASP A 581 31.83 -18.99 -39.14
CA ASP A 581 30.67 -18.14 -39.47
C ASP A 581 30.55 -16.96 -38.51
N PHE A 582 30.81 -17.20 -37.21
CA PHE A 582 30.79 -16.18 -36.17
C PHE A 582 31.95 -15.18 -36.30
N LEU A 583 33.18 -15.67 -36.50
CA LEU A 583 34.36 -14.82 -36.72
C LEU A 583 34.20 -13.96 -37.97
N ALA A 584 33.68 -14.54 -39.06
CA ALA A 584 33.40 -13.82 -40.30
C ALA A 584 32.35 -12.73 -40.10
N ALA A 585 31.27 -13.01 -39.35
CA ALA A 585 30.24 -12.03 -39.02
C ALA A 585 30.74 -10.92 -38.07
N ALA A 586 31.65 -11.27 -37.15
CA ALA A 586 32.31 -10.34 -36.22
C ALA A 586 33.42 -9.51 -36.90
N GLY A 587 33.89 -9.91 -38.08
CA GLY A 587 35.04 -9.30 -38.75
C GLY A 587 36.37 -9.59 -38.05
N ILE A 588 36.49 -10.73 -37.37
CA ILE A 588 37.68 -11.15 -36.61
C ILE A 588 38.43 -12.20 -37.43
N ASP A 589 39.75 -12.05 -37.56
CA ASP A 589 40.62 -13.00 -38.25
C ASP A 589 41.47 -13.77 -37.23
N ALA A 590 41.12 -15.02 -36.95
CA ALA A 590 41.78 -15.87 -35.96
C ALA A 590 41.78 -17.34 -36.39
N GLU A 591 42.82 -18.10 -36.02
CA GLU A 591 42.93 -19.54 -36.28
C GLU A 591 42.30 -20.38 -35.16
N ARG A 592 42.27 -19.82 -33.94
CA ARG A 592 41.69 -20.45 -32.75
C ARG A 592 40.88 -19.45 -31.94
N ALA A 593 39.82 -19.96 -31.30
CA ALA A 593 39.00 -19.19 -30.37
C ALA A 593 38.70 -19.97 -29.09
N LEU A 594 38.65 -19.27 -27.96
CA LEU A 594 38.19 -19.76 -26.67
C LEU A 594 36.83 -19.14 -26.37
N VAL A 595 35.82 -19.99 -26.29
CA VAL A 595 34.44 -19.62 -25.94
C VAL A 595 34.23 -19.85 -24.46
N VAL A 596 33.94 -18.78 -23.72
CA VAL A 596 33.71 -18.82 -22.26
C VAL A 596 32.27 -18.37 -21.97
N PRO A 597 31.33 -19.29 -21.68
CA PRO A 597 29.98 -18.92 -21.29
C PRO A 597 30.02 -18.21 -19.92
N VAL A 598 29.26 -17.12 -19.79
CA VAL A 598 29.16 -16.35 -18.54
C VAL A 598 27.69 -16.26 -18.12
N GLY A 599 27.23 -17.31 -17.44
CA GLY A 599 25.80 -17.54 -17.20
C GLY A 599 25.03 -17.74 -18.51
N ASP A 600 23.71 -17.57 -18.45
CA ASP A 600 22.82 -17.90 -19.58
C ASP A 600 22.70 -16.79 -20.66
N ALA A 601 23.26 -15.60 -20.40
CA ALA A 601 22.97 -14.39 -21.17
C ALA A 601 24.20 -13.69 -21.77
N ALA A 602 25.39 -14.26 -21.60
CA ALA A 602 26.62 -13.65 -22.09
C ALA A 602 27.70 -14.68 -22.41
N VAL A 603 28.54 -14.33 -23.38
CA VAL A 603 29.71 -15.13 -23.73
C VAL A 603 30.92 -14.20 -23.90
N ALA A 604 32.03 -14.57 -23.28
CA ALA A 604 33.33 -13.97 -23.53
C ALA A 604 34.09 -14.82 -24.55
N LEU A 605 34.60 -14.19 -25.60
CA LEU A 605 35.33 -14.81 -26.69
C LEU A 605 36.77 -14.31 -26.68
N ALA A 606 37.75 -15.19 -26.50
CA ALA A 606 39.16 -14.86 -26.69
C ALA A 606 39.69 -15.51 -27.98
N THR A 607 40.56 -14.84 -28.73
CA THR A 607 40.98 -15.29 -30.07
C THR A 607 42.47 -15.14 -30.28
N SER A 608 43.05 -16.04 -31.08
CA SER A 608 44.48 -16.05 -31.43
C SER A 608 44.71 -16.54 -32.87
N PRO A 609 45.72 -16.01 -33.60
CA PRO A 609 46.11 -16.52 -34.91
C PRO A 609 47.03 -17.75 -34.81
N GLU A 610 47.42 -18.18 -33.60
CA GLU A 610 48.27 -19.37 -33.42
C GLU A 610 47.44 -20.67 -33.44
N PRO A 611 47.75 -21.65 -34.32
CA PRO A 611 46.98 -22.90 -34.44
C PRO A 611 46.98 -23.79 -33.19
N LEU A 612 47.97 -23.63 -32.31
CA LEU A 612 48.11 -24.39 -31.05
C LEU A 612 47.77 -23.53 -29.82
N ALA A 613 47.12 -22.37 -30.01
CA ALA A 613 46.69 -21.53 -28.90
C ALA A 613 45.73 -22.31 -27.97
N PHE A 614 45.72 -21.92 -26.69
CA PHE A 614 44.82 -22.48 -25.67
C PHE A 614 45.06 -23.95 -25.28
N GLU A 615 46.08 -24.66 -25.79
CA GLU A 615 46.40 -26.04 -25.37
C GLU A 615 46.72 -26.16 -23.87
N SER A 616 47.20 -25.10 -23.23
CA SER A 616 47.43 -25.09 -21.78
C SER A 616 46.14 -25.20 -20.95
N LEU A 617 44.98 -24.85 -21.53
CA LEU A 617 43.67 -24.96 -20.88
C LEU A 617 43.15 -26.41 -20.83
N ASP A 618 43.78 -27.35 -21.54
CA ASP A 618 43.48 -28.79 -21.39
C ASP A 618 43.88 -29.34 -20.01
N ARG A 619 44.63 -28.54 -19.22
CA ARG A 619 44.90 -28.82 -17.81
C ARG A 619 43.68 -28.42 -16.98
N ASP A 620 43.10 -29.38 -16.27
CA ASP A 620 41.89 -29.19 -15.44
C ASP A 620 41.91 -27.90 -14.61
N ARG A 621 43.08 -27.52 -14.05
CA ARG A 621 43.21 -26.35 -13.16
C ARG A 621 43.09 -24.98 -13.83
N ASP A 622 43.56 -24.82 -15.07
CA ASP A 622 43.47 -23.52 -15.76
C ASP A 622 42.04 -23.32 -16.29
N ARG A 623 41.39 -24.40 -16.72
CA ARG A 623 39.97 -24.43 -17.08
C ARG A 623 39.08 -24.09 -15.88
N GLU A 624 39.29 -24.76 -14.74
CA GLU A 624 38.58 -24.49 -13.47
C GLU A 624 38.75 -23.03 -13.01
N ALA A 625 39.94 -22.45 -13.20
CA ALA A 625 40.20 -21.06 -12.84
C ALA A 625 39.40 -20.08 -13.72
N VAL A 626 39.35 -20.30 -15.04
CA VAL A 626 38.56 -19.48 -15.96
C VAL A 626 37.06 -19.64 -15.72
N GLU A 627 36.60 -20.87 -15.47
CA GLU A 627 35.22 -21.18 -15.12
C GLU A 627 34.80 -20.47 -13.83
N ALA A 628 35.61 -20.54 -12.77
CA ALA A 628 35.34 -19.83 -11.51
C ALA A 628 35.25 -18.30 -11.69
N ILE A 629 36.09 -17.71 -12.55
CA ILE A 629 36.03 -16.27 -12.87
C ILE A 629 34.73 -15.94 -13.62
N ALA A 630 34.34 -16.78 -14.59
CA ALA A 630 33.10 -16.62 -15.35
C ALA A 630 31.87 -16.72 -14.44
N ASP A 631 31.81 -17.72 -13.56
CA ASP A 631 30.73 -17.88 -12.58
C ASP A 631 30.65 -16.69 -11.61
N GLY A 632 31.80 -16.25 -11.10
CA GLY A 632 31.88 -15.07 -10.24
C GLY A 632 31.38 -13.80 -10.95
N ALA A 633 31.72 -13.64 -12.23
CA ALA A 633 31.23 -12.55 -13.06
C ALA A 633 29.72 -12.64 -13.31
N ALA A 634 29.19 -13.83 -13.61
CA ALA A 634 27.76 -14.06 -13.80
C ALA A 634 26.97 -13.69 -12.53
N MET A 635 27.45 -14.13 -11.36
CA MET A 635 26.85 -13.78 -10.06
C MET A 635 26.88 -12.27 -9.80
N ALA A 636 28.00 -11.60 -10.05
CA ALA A 636 28.12 -10.16 -9.87
C ALA A 636 27.18 -9.37 -10.80
N LEU A 637 27.12 -9.75 -12.08
CA LEU A 637 26.23 -9.12 -13.08
C LEU A 637 24.76 -9.34 -12.74
N ALA A 638 24.37 -10.54 -12.30
CA ALA A 638 23.03 -10.81 -11.79
C ALA A 638 22.71 -9.95 -10.56
N GLY A 639 23.70 -9.72 -9.68
CA GLY A 639 23.61 -8.78 -8.56
C GLY A 639 23.29 -7.35 -9.00
N PHE A 640 24.01 -6.79 -9.97
CA PHE A 640 23.75 -5.45 -10.51
C PHE A 640 22.37 -5.31 -11.18
N ALA A 641 21.95 -6.33 -11.94
CA ALA A 641 20.64 -6.38 -12.57
C ALA A 641 19.51 -6.40 -11.51
N ARG A 642 19.69 -7.21 -10.46
CA ARG A 642 18.76 -7.28 -9.32
C ARG A 642 18.71 -5.96 -8.56
N GLU A 643 19.84 -5.30 -8.30
CA GLU A 643 19.86 -4.02 -7.61
C GLU A 643 19.17 -2.91 -8.41
N SER A 644 19.41 -2.86 -9.73
CA SER A 644 18.75 -1.89 -10.62
C SER A 644 17.23 -2.13 -10.69
N SER A 645 16.81 -3.39 -10.72
CA SER A 645 15.40 -3.77 -10.65
C SER A 645 14.78 -3.40 -9.30
N LEU A 646 15.48 -3.63 -8.18
CA LEU A 646 15.04 -3.23 -6.85
C LEU A 646 14.93 -1.70 -6.71
N ARG A 647 15.86 -0.93 -7.28
CA ARG A 647 15.78 0.55 -7.30
C ARG A 647 14.56 1.03 -8.10
N THR A 648 14.29 0.42 -9.25
CA THR A 648 13.13 0.73 -10.08
C THR A 648 11.83 0.39 -9.35
N CYS A 649 11.72 -0.83 -8.83
CA CYS A 649 10.57 -1.27 -8.04
C CYS A 649 10.35 -0.40 -6.79
N ARG A 650 11.42 0.01 -6.09
CA ARG A 650 11.30 0.97 -4.96
C ARG A 650 10.80 2.34 -5.42
N ARG A 651 11.26 2.84 -6.57
CA ARG A 651 10.82 4.12 -7.13
C ARG A 651 9.35 4.06 -7.55
N ASP A 652 8.93 2.99 -8.20
CA ASP A 652 7.55 2.75 -8.61
C ASP A 652 6.63 2.56 -7.40
N ARG A 653 7.05 1.77 -6.42
CA ARG A 653 6.34 1.63 -5.15
C ARG A 653 6.16 2.99 -4.47
N SER A 654 7.22 3.78 -4.33
CA SER A 654 7.12 5.11 -3.73
C SER A 654 6.28 6.08 -4.56
N ARG A 655 6.20 5.91 -5.89
CA ARG A 655 5.28 6.68 -6.74
C ARG A 655 3.83 6.29 -6.48
N LEU A 656 3.52 4.98 -6.51
CA LEU A 656 2.19 4.45 -6.28
C LEU A 656 1.68 4.75 -4.86
N GLU A 657 2.55 4.64 -3.84
CA GLU A 657 2.22 5.01 -2.46
C GLU A 657 1.80 6.48 -2.36
N ARG A 658 2.53 7.41 -3.01
CA ARG A 658 2.14 8.83 -3.06
C ARG A 658 0.81 9.04 -3.79
N GLU A 659 0.61 8.34 -4.90
CA GLU A 659 -0.64 8.43 -5.66
C GLU A 659 -1.83 7.90 -4.85
N LEU A 660 -1.64 6.85 -4.05
CA LEU A 660 -2.66 6.29 -3.16
C LEU A 660 -2.96 7.21 -1.98
N THR A 661 -1.94 7.76 -1.33
CA THR A 661 -2.10 8.72 -0.22
C THR A 661 -2.88 9.95 -0.69
N LEU A 662 -2.53 10.54 -1.83
CA LEU A 662 -3.23 11.72 -2.35
C LEU A 662 -4.73 11.45 -2.60
N GLU A 663 -5.10 10.27 -3.08
CA GLU A 663 -6.50 9.88 -3.26
C GLU A 663 -7.22 9.66 -1.93
N ALA A 664 -6.55 9.05 -0.96
CA ALA A 664 -7.10 8.86 0.37
C ALA A 664 -7.40 10.22 1.03
N ASP A 665 -6.43 11.14 0.99
CA ASP A 665 -6.56 12.49 1.54
C ASP A 665 -7.67 13.28 0.83
N ALA A 666 -7.81 13.14 -0.51
CA ALA A 666 -8.89 13.77 -1.27
C ALA A 666 -10.27 13.25 -0.85
N ARG A 667 -10.43 11.94 -0.64
CA ARG A 667 -11.69 11.36 -0.14
C ARG A 667 -11.99 11.80 1.28
N ASP A 668 -10.97 11.90 2.14
CA ASP A 668 -11.13 12.37 3.51
C ASP A 668 -11.52 13.85 3.57
N LEU A 669 -10.96 14.68 2.69
CA LEU A 669 -11.39 16.05 2.51
C LEU A 669 -12.83 16.14 2.01
N ALA A 670 -13.21 15.38 0.98
CA ALA A 670 -14.58 15.32 0.48
C ALA A 670 -15.57 14.99 1.61
N ARG A 671 -15.22 14.03 2.47
CA ARG A 671 -16.01 13.69 3.66
C ARG A 671 -16.14 14.87 4.62
N SER A 672 -15.03 15.53 4.93
CA SER A 672 -15.02 16.69 5.82
C SER A 672 -15.82 17.88 5.29
N LEU A 673 -15.92 18.04 3.96
CA LEU A 673 -16.78 19.04 3.33
C LEU A 673 -18.27 18.74 3.54
N LEU A 674 -18.66 17.46 3.43
CA LEU A 674 -20.04 17.02 3.66
C LEU A 674 -20.47 17.13 5.13
N GLU A 675 -19.54 16.98 6.08
CA GLU A 675 -19.80 17.10 7.52
C GLU A 675 -19.92 18.56 8.01
N ALA A 676 -19.57 19.54 7.17
CA ALA A 676 -19.58 20.94 7.56
C ALA A 676 -21.00 21.47 7.78
N ARG A 677 -21.19 22.28 8.83
CA ARG A 677 -22.51 22.82 9.26
C ARG A 677 -22.80 24.24 8.75
N SER A 678 -21.89 24.81 7.97
CA SER A 678 -22.03 26.15 7.43
C SER A 678 -21.30 26.30 6.11
N ARG A 679 -21.83 27.17 5.24
CA ARG A 679 -21.20 27.54 3.97
C ARG A 679 -19.76 28.01 4.17
N GLU A 680 -19.53 28.93 5.10
CA GLU A 680 -18.19 29.41 5.46
C GLU A 680 -17.28 28.25 5.94
N GLY A 681 -17.83 27.27 6.65
CA GLY A 681 -17.14 26.06 7.05
C GLY A 681 -16.68 25.22 5.86
N VAL A 682 -17.56 25.01 4.87
CA VAL A 682 -17.24 24.30 3.61
C VAL A 682 -16.15 25.04 2.84
N GLU A 683 -16.32 26.35 2.60
CA GLU A 683 -15.40 27.17 1.81
C GLU A 683 -14.01 27.24 2.44
N ARG A 684 -13.93 27.41 3.77
CA ARG A 684 -12.66 27.40 4.52
C ARG A 684 -11.99 26.04 4.47
N ARG A 685 -12.74 24.96 4.74
CA ARG A 685 -12.19 23.60 4.74
C ARG A 685 -11.69 23.18 3.35
N LEU A 686 -12.39 23.60 2.30
CA LEU A 686 -11.95 23.38 0.91
C LEU A 686 -10.60 24.05 0.64
N CYS A 687 -10.44 25.31 1.04
CA CYS A 687 -9.17 26.03 0.87
C CYS A 687 -8.04 25.36 1.67
N GLU A 688 -8.26 25.12 2.97
CA GLU A 688 -7.28 24.48 3.86
C GLU A 688 -6.85 23.10 3.32
N GLY A 689 -7.83 22.27 2.95
CA GLY A 689 -7.57 20.92 2.46
C GLY A 689 -6.86 20.87 1.11
N LEU A 690 -7.14 21.79 0.20
CA LEU A 690 -6.44 21.86 -1.09
C LEU A 690 -4.98 22.31 -0.96
N VAL A 691 -4.66 23.13 0.06
CA VAL A 691 -3.26 23.45 0.42
C VAL A 691 -2.58 22.23 1.05
N GLU A 692 -3.24 21.56 1.99
CA GLU A 692 -2.74 20.33 2.63
C GLU A 692 -2.44 19.23 1.60
N LEU A 693 -3.32 19.02 0.62
CA LEU A 693 -3.11 18.07 -0.49
C LEU A 693 -1.91 18.45 -1.38
N GLY A 694 -1.67 19.76 -1.54
CA GLY A 694 -0.51 20.28 -2.25
C GLY A 694 0.81 20.07 -1.51
N ASP A 695 0.78 20.05 -0.17
CA ASP A 695 1.93 19.92 0.73
C ASP A 695 2.25 18.46 1.12
N GLY A 696 1.23 17.60 1.28
CA GLY A 696 1.33 16.19 1.66
C GLY A 696 2.10 15.32 0.67
N SER A 697 2.38 15.84 -0.53
CA SER A 697 3.22 15.20 -1.54
C SER A 697 4.74 15.18 -1.20
N ARG A 698 5.17 15.68 -0.03
CA ARG A 698 6.59 15.79 0.37
C ARG A 698 7.02 14.86 1.51
N ARG A 699 8.23 14.32 1.37
CA ARG A 699 9.18 14.06 2.47
C ARG A 699 10.35 15.04 2.32
N GLU A 700 11.00 15.36 3.44
CA GLU A 700 12.02 16.39 3.76
C GLU A 700 13.16 16.74 2.77
N THR A 701 13.27 16.13 1.59
CA THR A 701 14.50 16.23 0.75
C THR A 701 14.40 17.13 -0.49
N ASP A 702 13.20 17.55 -0.93
CA ASP A 702 13.04 18.36 -2.16
C ASP A 702 12.64 19.82 -1.86
N GLY A 703 13.61 20.71 -1.56
CA GLY A 703 13.53 22.19 -1.64
C GLY A 703 12.30 22.89 -0.99
N PRO A 704 12.07 24.21 -1.16
CA PRO A 704 10.90 24.92 -0.61
C PRO A 704 9.94 25.40 -1.71
N GLY A 705 9.03 24.56 -2.17
CA GLY A 705 7.98 24.91 -3.15
C GLY A 705 6.94 23.80 -3.30
N GLY A 706 5.74 24.03 -2.75
CA GLY A 706 4.58 23.13 -2.82
C GLY A 706 3.99 23.01 -4.23
N ALA A 707 3.03 22.11 -4.42
CA ALA A 707 2.23 22.05 -5.66
C ALA A 707 1.08 23.08 -5.64
N THR A 708 0.62 23.49 -4.46
CA THR A 708 -0.39 24.55 -4.28
C THR A 708 0.00 25.41 -3.07
N ALA A 709 0.36 26.66 -3.30
CA ALA A 709 0.84 27.57 -2.26
C ALA A 709 -0.28 28.44 -1.67
N VAL A 710 -1.27 28.79 -2.49
CA VAL A 710 -2.43 29.61 -2.12
C VAL A 710 -3.69 29.08 -2.77
N VAL A 711 -4.76 28.97 -2.00
CA VAL A 711 -6.10 28.62 -2.49
C VAL A 711 -7.11 29.60 -1.91
N TRP A 712 -8.05 30.03 -2.72
CA TRP A 712 -9.14 30.88 -2.27
C TRP A 712 -10.45 30.59 -3.01
N VAL A 713 -11.55 30.86 -2.32
CA VAL A 713 -12.91 30.76 -2.88
C VAL A 713 -13.42 32.17 -3.16
N GLY A 714 -13.84 32.40 -4.39
CA GLY A 714 -14.45 33.64 -4.84
C GLY A 714 -15.97 33.51 -4.95
N GLY A 715 -16.69 34.43 -4.31
CA GLY A 715 -18.13 34.61 -4.51
C GLY A 715 -18.39 35.64 -5.60
N VAL A 716 -19.46 35.46 -6.37
CA VAL A 716 -19.89 36.43 -7.38
C VAL A 716 -20.82 37.46 -6.71
N ASP A 717 -20.46 38.74 -6.75
CA ASP A 717 -21.33 39.79 -6.19
C ASP A 717 -22.46 40.15 -7.17
N ALA A 718 -23.69 40.01 -6.67
CA ALA A 718 -24.94 40.26 -7.37
C ALA A 718 -25.19 41.73 -7.75
N GLY A 719 -24.34 42.68 -7.34
CA GLY A 719 -24.43 44.09 -7.75
C GLY A 719 -23.49 44.45 -8.90
N SER A 720 -22.22 44.07 -8.77
CA SER A 720 -21.09 44.56 -9.59
C SER A 720 -20.73 43.68 -10.79
N GLY A 721 -21.12 42.40 -10.79
CA GLY A 721 -20.62 41.46 -11.79
C GLY A 721 -19.13 41.14 -11.60
N THR A 722 -18.64 41.25 -10.35
CA THR A 722 -17.27 40.92 -9.98
C THR A 722 -17.19 39.70 -9.05
N VAL A 723 -16.06 38.98 -9.09
CA VAL A 723 -15.71 37.93 -8.14
C VAL A 723 -14.88 38.55 -7.03
N THR A 724 -15.32 38.34 -5.78
CA THR A 724 -14.64 38.81 -4.56
C THR A 724 -14.25 37.63 -3.69
N PRO A 725 -13.04 37.62 -3.10
CA PRO A 725 -12.61 36.56 -2.17
C PRO A 725 -13.53 36.45 -0.93
N ARG A 726 -13.96 35.22 -0.60
CA ARG A 726 -14.76 34.89 0.60
C ARG A 726 -13.98 34.06 1.61
N ALA A 727 -13.28 33.02 1.15
CA ALA A 727 -12.43 32.17 1.97
C ALA A 727 -11.05 32.03 1.32
N ARG A 728 -10.03 31.74 2.14
CA ARG A 728 -8.64 31.65 1.68
C ARG A 728 -7.77 30.81 2.61
N ALA A 729 -6.76 30.16 2.05
CA ALA A 729 -5.72 29.43 2.78
C ALA A 729 -4.39 29.49 2.01
N GLY A 730 -3.27 29.33 2.72
CA GLY A 730 -1.92 29.35 2.14
C GLY A 730 -1.01 30.43 2.73
N ARG A 731 0.19 30.59 2.17
CA ARG A 731 1.16 31.63 2.55
C ARG A 731 1.04 32.87 1.67
N ASP A 732 1.40 34.04 2.17
CA ASP A 732 1.44 35.32 1.40
C ASP A 732 0.11 35.69 0.70
N VAL A 733 -1.01 35.26 1.29
CA VAL A 733 -2.36 35.39 0.73
C VAL A 733 -2.89 36.83 0.81
N ALA A 734 -2.48 37.58 1.84
CA ALA A 734 -3.01 38.92 2.10
C ALA A 734 -2.67 39.91 0.96
N ASP A 735 -1.41 39.92 0.52
CA ASP A 735 -0.95 40.83 -0.54
C ASP A 735 -1.58 40.51 -1.91
N LEU A 736 -1.92 39.24 -2.15
CA LEU A 736 -2.59 38.81 -3.38
C LEU A 736 -4.06 39.24 -3.41
N LEU A 737 -4.80 39.01 -2.33
CA LEU A 737 -6.27 39.07 -2.31
C LEU A 737 -6.85 40.36 -1.73
N ASP A 738 -6.05 41.21 -1.06
CA ASP A 738 -6.56 42.46 -0.48
C ASP A 738 -7.10 43.40 -1.57
N GLY A 739 -8.37 43.79 -1.41
CA GLY A 739 -9.10 44.65 -2.34
C GLY A 739 -9.24 44.08 -3.76
N LEU A 740 -9.18 42.75 -3.91
CA LEU A 740 -9.30 42.10 -5.22
C LEU A 740 -10.77 42.01 -5.65
N GLU A 741 -11.10 42.65 -6.77
CA GLU A 741 -12.39 42.53 -7.45
C GLU A 741 -12.15 42.17 -8.91
N LEU A 742 -12.71 41.05 -9.38
CA LEU A 742 -12.42 40.52 -10.71
C LEU A 742 -13.66 40.52 -11.60
N PRO A 743 -13.65 41.13 -12.80
CA PRO A 743 -14.82 41.12 -13.67
C PRO A 743 -15.16 39.69 -14.13
N VAL A 744 -16.46 39.37 -14.13
CA VAL A 744 -16.97 38.11 -14.71
C VAL A 744 -17.16 38.30 -16.21
N ASP A 745 -16.13 37.97 -16.99
CA ASP A 745 -16.12 38.08 -18.45
C ASP A 745 -15.49 36.82 -19.10
N ARG A 746 -16.08 36.34 -20.21
CA ARG A 746 -15.55 35.21 -21.00
C ARG A 746 -14.19 35.52 -21.63
N GLU A 747 -13.88 36.80 -21.83
CA GLU A 747 -12.60 37.31 -22.36
C GLU A 747 -11.69 37.90 -21.28
N ALA A 748 -12.06 37.78 -19.99
CA ALA A 748 -11.25 38.29 -18.89
C ALA A 748 -9.79 37.78 -18.99
N PRO A 749 -8.78 38.63 -18.72
CA PRO A 749 -7.37 38.21 -18.73
C PRO A 749 -7.03 37.28 -17.56
N ASP A 750 -7.78 37.38 -16.48
CA ASP A 750 -7.62 36.63 -15.24
C ASP A 750 -8.35 35.26 -15.30
N PRO A 751 -7.72 34.18 -14.79
CA PRO A 751 -8.29 32.84 -14.87
C PRO A 751 -9.61 32.73 -14.10
N THR A 752 -9.75 33.43 -12.97
CA THR A 752 -10.93 33.35 -12.11
C THR A 752 -12.17 33.96 -12.77
N GLY A 753 -12.04 35.14 -13.38
CA GLY A 753 -13.13 35.81 -14.11
C GLY A 753 -13.64 34.96 -15.29
N ARG A 754 -12.72 34.34 -16.05
CA ARG A 754 -13.09 33.43 -17.15
C ARG A 754 -13.82 32.18 -16.67
N THR A 755 -13.34 31.57 -15.60
CA THR A 755 -14.00 30.39 -14.99
C THR A 755 -15.41 30.75 -14.55
N ALA A 756 -15.58 31.87 -13.85
CA ALA A 756 -16.89 32.35 -13.40
C ALA A 756 -17.87 32.58 -14.57
N ALA A 757 -17.37 33.14 -15.68
CA ALA A 757 -18.18 33.41 -16.86
C ALA A 757 -18.51 32.14 -17.68
N ARG A 758 -17.51 31.28 -17.92
CA ARG A 758 -17.65 30.09 -18.78
C ARG A 758 -18.32 28.91 -18.08
N GLY A 759 -18.11 28.74 -16.78
CA GLY A 759 -18.54 27.53 -16.06
C GLY A 759 -17.65 26.31 -16.31
N GLU A 760 -16.45 26.51 -16.84
CA GLU A 760 -15.47 25.45 -17.10
C GLU A 760 -14.14 25.76 -16.39
N ALA A 761 -13.39 24.72 -16.03
CA ALA A 761 -12.10 24.88 -15.38
C ALA A 761 -11.08 25.57 -16.30
N THR A 762 -10.41 26.60 -15.79
CA THR A 762 -9.35 27.34 -16.49
C THR A 762 -8.00 26.99 -15.90
N VAL A 763 -7.04 26.56 -16.74
CA VAL A 763 -5.67 26.25 -16.31
C VAL A 763 -4.68 27.17 -17.00
N VAL A 764 -3.70 27.66 -16.23
CA VAL A 764 -2.55 28.43 -16.73
C VAL A 764 -1.28 27.72 -16.27
N ASP A 765 -0.66 26.96 -17.18
CA ASP A 765 0.55 26.17 -16.88
C ASP A 765 1.79 27.03 -16.66
N ASP A 766 1.85 28.21 -17.28
CA ASP A 766 2.89 29.20 -17.05
C ASP A 766 2.29 30.61 -16.99
N LEU A 767 2.34 31.21 -15.81
CA LEU A 767 1.91 32.57 -15.59
C LEU A 767 2.81 33.55 -16.32
N GLU A 768 4.10 33.28 -16.56
CA GLU A 768 5.04 34.18 -17.28
C GLU A 768 4.83 34.20 -18.80
N ALA A 769 4.24 33.14 -19.37
CA ALA A 769 3.99 33.06 -20.80
C ALA A 769 3.04 34.18 -21.27
N ALA A 770 3.37 34.82 -22.39
CA ALA A 770 2.51 35.81 -23.03
C ALA A 770 1.14 35.19 -23.34
N PRO A 771 0.02 35.90 -23.11
CA PRO A 771 -1.31 35.36 -23.38
C PRO A 771 -1.41 34.95 -24.86
N THR A 772 -1.75 33.69 -25.11
CA THR A 772 -1.81 33.08 -26.45
C THR A 772 -3.10 33.40 -27.21
N GLY A 773 -3.89 34.38 -26.75
CA GLY A 773 -5.13 34.83 -27.39
C GLY A 773 -4.93 36.11 -28.21
N THR A 774 -5.54 36.15 -29.39
CA THR A 774 -5.62 37.33 -30.28
C THR A 774 -6.35 38.50 -29.60
N ALA A 775 -5.63 39.30 -28.82
CA ALA A 775 -6.08 40.64 -28.43
C ALA A 775 -5.18 41.66 -29.13
N ALA A 776 -5.45 41.87 -30.42
CA ALA A 776 -4.79 42.91 -31.22
C ALA A 776 -5.18 44.35 -30.77
N ASP A 777 -6.07 44.50 -29.78
CA ASP A 777 -6.49 45.80 -29.24
C ASP A 777 -6.15 46.03 -27.75
N ALA A 778 -5.33 45.18 -27.12
CA ALA A 778 -4.90 45.35 -25.71
C ALA A 778 -3.82 46.43 -25.49
N ALA A 779 -3.80 47.49 -26.30
CA ALA A 779 -2.84 48.59 -26.22
C ALA A 779 -3.40 49.86 -25.54
N THR A 780 -4.56 49.80 -24.89
CA THR A 780 -5.20 51.02 -24.36
C THR A 780 -5.84 50.85 -22.98
N ASP A 781 -5.08 50.46 -21.95
CA ASP A 781 -5.06 51.14 -20.65
C ASP A 781 -3.94 50.53 -19.75
N PRO A 782 -2.89 51.28 -19.36
CA PRO A 782 -1.80 50.74 -18.54
C PRO A 782 -2.18 50.48 -17.07
N ASP A 783 -3.31 50.99 -16.57
CA ASP A 783 -3.52 51.11 -15.11
C ASP A 783 -4.48 50.08 -14.48
N ASP A 784 -5.37 49.38 -15.20
CA ASP A 784 -6.48 48.68 -14.49
C ASP A 784 -6.79 47.21 -14.88
N SER A 785 -6.29 46.64 -15.98
CA SER A 785 -6.82 45.35 -16.48
C SER A 785 -5.92 44.11 -16.30
N ASN A 786 -4.99 44.08 -15.33
CA ASN A 786 -4.09 42.94 -15.08
C ASN A 786 -3.86 42.68 -13.58
N GLY A 787 -4.89 42.86 -12.73
CA GLY A 787 -4.74 42.86 -11.28
C GLY A 787 -4.29 41.52 -10.69
N GLU A 788 -5.06 40.45 -10.89
CA GLU A 788 -4.78 39.14 -10.28
C GLU A 788 -3.53 38.50 -10.85
N ARG A 789 -3.40 38.43 -12.18
CA ARG A 789 -2.25 37.79 -12.83
C ARG A 789 -0.91 38.47 -12.54
N ARG A 790 -0.89 39.82 -12.43
CA ARG A 790 0.32 40.58 -12.06
C ARG A 790 0.67 40.37 -10.59
N ARG A 791 -0.29 40.52 -9.67
CA ARG A 791 -0.08 40.29 -8.23
C ARG A 791 0.41 38.87 -7.96
N ALA A 792 -0.12 37.87 -8.67
CA ALA A 792 0.32 36.48 -8.54
C ALA A 792 1.79 36.29 -8.97
N ARG A 793 2.23 36.93 -10.05
CA ARG A 793 3.65 36.91 -10.48
C ARG A 793 4.56 37.64 -9.51
N GLU A 794 4.14 38.82 -9.02
CA GLU A 794 4.88 39.61 -8.02
C GLU A 794 5.05 38.84 -6.71
N ALA A 795 4.06 38.03 -6.34
CA ALA A 795 4.11 37.11 -5.21
C ALA A 795 4.91 35.82 -5.48
N GLY A 796 5.46 35.63 -6.69
CA GLY A 796 6.32 34.49 -7.04
C GLY A 796 5.61 33.25 -7.60
N PHE A 797 4.31 33.31 -7.88
CA PHE A 797 3.57 32.19 -8.46
C PHE A 797 3.83 32.02 -9.96
N ARG A 798 3.87 30.77 -10.41
CA ARG A 798 4.19 30.35 -11.79
C ARG A 798 3.06 29.62 -12.51
N SER A 799 2.08 29.06 -11.81
CA SER A 799 0.90 28.49 -12.46
C SER A 799 -0.37 28.71 -11.63
N ALA A 800 -1.53 28.59 -12.29
CA ALA A 800 -2.84 28.78 -11.67
C ALA A 800 -3.87 27.79 -12.21
N LEU A 801 -4.78 27.35 -11.35
CA LEU A 801 -5.96 26.55 -11.67
C LEU A 801 -7.19 27.20 -11.05
N SER A 802 -8.22 27.46 -11.85
CA SER A 802 -9.50 27.97 -11.37
C SER A 802 -10.63 27.04 -11.81
N VAL A 803 -11.51 26.66 -10.87
CA VAL A 803 -12.59 25.69 -11.06
C VAL A 803 -13.90 26.27 -10.53
N PRO A 804 -15.04 26.10 -11.24
CA PRO A 804 -16.33 26.59 -10.76
C PRO A 804 -16.84 25.75 -9.58
N LEU A 805 -17.53 26.40 -8.63
CA LEU A 805 -18.33 25.74 -7.60
C LEU A 805 -19.78 25.66 -8.09
N SER A 806 -20.08 24.64 -8.88
CA SER A 806 -21.43 24.40 -9.42
C SER A 806 -21.91 22.98 -9.17
N HIS A 807 -23.21 22.83 -8.97
CA HIS A 807 -23.89 21.55 -9.00
C HIS A 807 -24.39 21.31 -10.43
N ASP A 808 -24.06 20.14 -10.98
CA ASP A 808 -24.32 19.73 -12.37
C ASP A 808 -23.85 20.68 -13.47
N ARG A 809 -24.05 20.23 -14.71
CA ARG A 809 -23.41 20.83 -15.88
C ARG A 809 -23.91 22.24 -16.25
N ASP A 810 -25.03 22.76 -15.72
CA ASP A 810 -25.49 24.11 -16.12
C ASP A 810 -26.47 24.88 -15.18
N GLU A 811 -26.88 24.36 -14.00
CA GLU A 811 -28.05 24.94 -13.29
C GLU A 811 -27.74 26.03 -12.25
N PHE A 812 -26.75 25.89 -11.34
CA PHE A 812 -26.48 26.92 -10.32
C PHE A 812 -25.00 27.03 -9.92
N ARG A 813 -24.48 28.27 -9.82
CA ARG A 813 -23.07 28.56 -9.50
C ARG A 813 -22.98 29.29 -8.17
N TYR A 814 -22.31 28.67 -7.19
CA TYR A 814 -22.08 29.25 -5.86
C TYR A 814 -20.82 30.13 -5.80
N GLY A 815 -19.90 29.98 -6.77
CA GLY A 815 -18.64 30.71 -6.82
C GLY A 815 -17.57 30.03 -7.67
N THR A 816 -16.31 30.34 -7.39
CA THR A 816 -15.12 29.69 -7.98
C THR A 816 -14.11 29.35 -6.90
N VAL A 817 -13.30 28.32 -7.11
CA VAL A 817 -12.10 28.04 -6.31
C VAL A 817 -10.87 28.22 -7.19
N THR A 818 -9.92 29.04 -6.75
CA THR A 818 -8.71 29.36 -7.49
C THR A 818 -7.47 29.03 -6.67
N ALA A 819 -6.57 28.26 -7.27
CA ALA A 819 -5.35 27.72 -6.69
C ALA A 819 -4.11 28.20 -7.45
N TYR A 820 -3.08 28.59 -6.70
CA TYR A 820 -1.80 29.08 -7.22
C TYR A 820 -0.64 28.18 -6.80
N ALA A 821 0.37 28.06 -7.67
CA ALA A 821 1.58 27.30 -7.39
C ALA A 821 2.83 28.07 -7.81
N GLU A 822 3.92 27.87 -7.08
CA GLU A 822 5.25 28.47 -7.37
C GLU A 822 5.99 27.78 -8.52
N ARG A 823 5.49 26.64 -9.02
CA ARG A 823 6.08 25.86 -10.11
C ARG A 823 5.22 25.95 -11.36
N SER A 824 5.87 26.02 -12.53
CA SER A 824 5.18 25.89 -13.82
C SER A 824 4.64 24.48 -13.97
N GLY A 825 3.43 24.32 -14.54
CA GLY A 825 2.80 23.02 -14.78
C GLY A 825 2.52 22.21 -13.52
N ALA A 826 2.35 22.86 -12.36
CA ALA A 826 2.10 22.15 -11.09
C ALA A 826 0.76 21.40 -11.09
N PHE A 827 -0.23 21.92 -11.82
CA PHE A 827 -1.55 21.32 -11.95
C PHE A 827 -1.57 20.31 -13.10
N GLY A 828 -0.99 19.12 -12.89
CA GLY A 828 -1.16 18.01 -13.83
C GLY A 828 -2.60 17.47 -13.88
N ASP A 829 -2.92 16.64 -14.87
CA ASP A 829 -4.28 16.13 -15.13
C ASP A 829 -4.93 15.48 -13.89
N ARG A 830 -4.13 14.80 -13.06
CA ARG A 830 -4.62 14.18 -11.83
C ARG A 830 -5.09 15.22 -10.80
N LEU A 831 -4.29 16.24 -10.53
CA LEU A 831 -4.64 17.28 -9.56
C LEU A 831 -5.84 18.10 -10.06
N ARG A 832 -5.91 18.36 -11.38
CA ARG A 832 -7.08 19.00 -12.02
C ARG A 832 -8.37 18.20 -11.75
N ARG A 833 -8.32 16.87 -11.89
CA ARG A 833 -9.47 15.99 -11.58
C ARG A 833 -9.85 16.02 -10.11
N ILE A 834 -8.89 15.92 -9.19
CA ILE A 834 -9.13 15.95 -7.75
C ILE A 834 -9.74 17.29 -7.31
N VAL A 835 -9.19 18.42 -7.77
CA VAL A 835 -9.74 19.75 -7.45
C VAL A 835 -11.15 19.90 -8.03
N GLY A 836 -11.38 19.42 -9.26
CA GLY A 836 -12.71 19.38 -9.87
C GLY A 836 -13.72 18.56 -9.07
N PHE A 837 -13.32 17.37 -8.63
CA PHE A 837 -14.10 16.49 -7.76
C PHE A 837 -14.49 17.20 -6.45
N LEU A 838 -13.51 17.76 -5.74
CA LEU A 838 -13.72 18.45 -4.47
C LEU A 838 -14.58 19.70 -4.61
N ALA A 839 -14.44 20.45 -5.72
CA ALA A 839 -15.27 21.61 -6.03
C ALA A 839 -16.75 21.22 -6.21
N ARG A 840 -17.04 20.10 -6.88
CA ARG A 840 -18.41 19.56 -7.02
C ARG A 840 -18.99 19.14 -5.67
N VAL A 841 -18.22 18.42 -4.85
CA VAL A 841 -18.65 18.02 -3.49
C VAL A 841 -18.92 19.24 -2.61
N ALA A 842 -18.06 20.26 -2.67
CA ALA A 842 -18.26 21.52 -1.94
C ALA A 842 -19.52 22.27 -2.42
N ALA A 843 -19.75 22.36 -3.73
CA ALA A 843 -20.94 23.00 -4.29
C ALA A 843 -22.23 22.30 -3.82
N TYR A 844 -22.25 20.97 -3.81
CA TYR A 844 -23.35 20.18 -3.26
C TYR A 844 -23.60 20.50 -1.77
N ALA A 845 -22.54 20.47 -0.95
CA ALA A 845 -22.66 20.74 0.49
C ALA A 845 -23.21 22.16 0.76
N ILE A 846 -22.74 23.15 0.00
CA ILE A 846 -23.25 24.53 0.08
C ILE A 846 -24.74 24.58 -0.28
N GLY A 847 -25.14 23.97 -1.40
CA GLY A 847 -26.54 23.95 -1.83
C GLY A 847 -27.47 23.29 -0.81
N SER A 848 -27.02 22.19 -0.20
CA SER A 848 -27.78 21.52 0.87
C SER A 848 -27.98 22.43 2.10
N LEU A 849 -26.92 23.10 2.55
CA LEU A 849 -26.97 24.00 3.71
C LEU A 849 -27.80 25.27 3.45
N GLU A 850 -27.79 25.79 2.22
CA GLU A 850 -28.60 26.95 1.86
C GLU A 850 -30.10 26.62 1.81
N ARG A 851 -30.48 25.41 1.36
CA ARG A 851 -31.86 24.91 1.41
C ARG A 851 -32.37 24.79 2.84
N GLU A 852 -31.60 24.18 3.74
CA GLU A 852 -31.95 24.05 5.16
C GLU A 852 -32.13 25.44 5.82
N ARG A 853 -31.24 26.40 5.51
CA ARG A 853 -31.34 27.76 6.05
C ARG A 853 -32.49 28.58 5.49
N ALA A 854 -32.86 28.38 4.22
CA ALA A 854 -34.00 29.07 3.62
C ALA A 854 -35.32 28.72 4.33
N LEU A 855 -35.44 27.48 4.82
CA LEU A 855 -36.60 27.03 5.61
C LEU A 855 -36.67 27.67 7.01
N LEU A 856 -35.52 28.08 7.56
CA LEU A 856 -35.38 28.59 8.94
C LEU A 856 -35.19 30.13 9.05
N ALA A 857 -35.15 30.86 7.94
CA ALA A 857 -34.78 32.29 7.96
C ALA A 857 -35.92 33.25 8.42
N ASP A 858 -35.55 34.20 9.28
CA ASP A 858 -36.41 35.24 9.90
C ASP A 858 -36.66 36.48 9.01
N GLY A 859 -36.13 36.53 7.79
CA GLY A 859 -36.28 37.67 6.87
C GLY A 859 -36.29 37.24 5.40
N VAL A 860 -37.11 37.92 4.60
CA VAL A 860 -37.35 37.59 3.19
C VAL A 860 -37.07 38.77 2.27
N VAL A 861 -36.58 38.48 1.08
CA VAL A 861 -36.44 39.42 -0.03
C VAL A 861 -37.62 39.18 -0.98
N GLU A 862 -38.54 40.13 -1.05
CA GLU A 862 -39.61 40.11 -2.04
C GLU A 862 -39.08 40.62 -3.39
N LEU A 863 -39.30 39.85 -4.43
CA LEU A 863 -39.01 40.17 -5.82
C LEU A 863 -40.31 40.26 -6.61
N GLU A 864 -40.50 41.33 -7.36
CA GLU A 864 -41.47 41.38 -8.44
C GLU A 864 -40.75 41.08 -9.75
N VAL A 865 -41.11 39.97 -10.37
CA VAL A 865 -40.51 39.49 -11.62
C VAL A 865 -41.60 39.44 -12.69
N VAL A 866 -41.26 39.82 -13.92
CA VAL A 866 -42.16 39.71 -15.06
C VAL A 866 -41.46 38.93 -16.15
N PHE A 867 -42.13 37.93 -16.72
CA PHE A 867 -41.60 37.17 -17.85
C PHE A 867 -42.71 36.95 -18.88
N ARG A 868 -42.29 36.65 -20.12
CA ARG A 868 -43.18 36.36 -21.23
C ARG A 868 -42.84 34.99 -21.79
N ASP A 869 -43.55 33.98 -21.29
CA ASP A 869 -43.52 32.64 -21.87
C ASP A 869 -44.97 32.15 -22.05
N ASP A 870 -45.39 32.02 -23.30
CA ASP A 870 -46.73 31.53 -23.66
C ASP A 870 -46.84 30.00 -23.51
N SER A 871 -45.71 29.30 -23.33
CA SER A 871 -45.66 27.85 -23.15
C SER A 871 -45.66 27.40 -21.69
N GLU A 872 -45.52 28.33 -20.73
CA GLU A 872 -45.49 28.01 -19.30
C GLU A 872 -46.93 27.81 -18.75
N PRO A 873 -47.28 26.61 -18.24
CA PRO A 873 -48.66 26.25 -17.90
C PRO A 873 -49.31 27.14 -16.83
N PHE A 874 -48.57 27.49 -15.77
CA PHE A 874 -49.12 28.28 -14.67
C PHE A 874 -49.40 29.73 -15.11
N ALA A 875 -48.50 30.34 -15.87
CA ALA A 875 -48.66 31.66 -16.48
C ALA A 875 -49.83 31.70 -17.46
N ALA A 876 -49.99 30.65 -18.29
CA ALA A 876 -51.13 30.52 -19.19
C ALA A 876 -52.45 30.48 -18.41
N PHE A 877 -52.50 29.73 -17.31
CA PHE A 877 -53.68 29.68 -16.43
C PHE A 877 -53.99 31.04 -15.81
N VAL A 878 -53.00 31.70 -15.20
CA VAL A 878 -53.16 33.05 -14.59
C VAL A 878 -53.67 34.07 -15.61
N ARG A 879 -53.22 34.01 -16.86
CA ARG A 879 -53.70 34.88 -17.94
C ARG A 879 -55.12 34.59 -18.35
N ARG A 880 -55.52 33.32 -18.39
CA ARG A 880 -56.86 32.90 -18.78
C ARG A 880 -57.90 33.26 -17.73
N VAL A 881 -57.55 33.11 -16.45
CA VAL A 881 -58.37 33.55 -15.33
C VAL A 881 -58.46 35.09 -15.32
N GLY A 882 -57.40 35.79 -15.70
CA GLY A 882 -57.38 37.26 -15.82
C GLY A 882 -57.53 37.99 -14.49
N ARG A 883 -57.40 37.27 -13.37
CA ARG A 883 -57.47 37.79 -12.00
C ARG A 883 -56.14 37.56 -11.29
N ARG A 884 -55.99 38.19 -10.13
CA ARG A 884 -54.88 37.89 -9.22
C ARG A 884 -55.11 36.49 -8.63
N VAL A 885 -54.08 35.66 -8.71
CA VAL A 885 -54.02 34.33 -8.09
C VAL A 885 -53.05 34.43 -6.92
N ASP A 886 -53.55 34.27 -5.70
CA ASP A 886 -52.71 34.29 -4.50
C ASP A 886 -52.32 32.85 -4.15
N VAL A 887 -51.02 32.56 -4.20
CA VAL A 887 -50.49 31.20 -4.05
C VAL A 887 -50.27 30.92 -2.56
N ARG A 888 -50.93 29.89 -2.05
CA ARG A 888 -50.87 29.47 -0.65
C ARG A 888 -49.75 28.46 -0.43
N ALA A 889 -49.68 27.47 -1.31
CA ALA A 889 -48.65 26.45 -1.28
C ALA A 889 -48.37 25.94 -2.70
N VAL A 890 -47.13 25.55 -2.93
CA VAL A 890 -46.70 24.81 -4.11
C VAL A 890 -46.10 23.52 -3.61
N VAL A 891 -46.67 22.39 -4.03
CA VAL A 891 -46.23 21.05 -3.67
C VAL A 891 -45.72 20.39 -4.95
N PRO A 892 -44.40 20.27 -5.16
CA PRO A 892 -43.84 19.58 -6.32
C PRO A 892 -44.32 18.12 -6.38
N ARG A 893 -44.63 17.61 -7.57
CA ARG A 893 -45.08 16.23 -7.78
C ARG A 893 -43.93 15.36 -8.28
N SER A 894 -43.88 14.12 -7.81
CA SER A 894 -42.84 13.14 -8.19
C SER A 894 -42.94 12.65 -9.65
N SER A 895 -44.05 12.90 -10.35
CA SER A 895 -44.25 12.57 -11.77
C SER A 895 -43.75 13.65 -12.74
N GLY A 896 -43.21 14.76 -12.21
CA GLY A 896 -43.04 16.01 -12.94
C GLY A 896 -44.25 16.94 -12.72
N GLY A 897 -43.97 18.25 -12.62
CA GLY A 897 -44.97 19.28 -12.36
C GLY A 897 -45.22 19.56 -10.87
N ALA A 898 -46.30 20.27 -10.55
CA ALA A 898 -46.62 20.66 -9.19
C ALA A 898 -48.13 20.73 -8.94
N THR A 899 -48.53 20.46 -7.70
CA THR A 899 -49.84 20.82 -7.17
C THR A 899 -49.75 22.20 -6.54
N VAL A 900 -50.54 23.15 -7.03
CA VAL A 900 -50.57 24.52 -6.54
C VAL A 900 -51.89 24.77 -5.84
N TYR A 901 -51.82 25.04 -4.54
CA TYR A 901 -52.97 25.52 -3.77
C TYR A 901 -52.99 27.04 -3.84
N CYS A 902 -54.07 27.60 -4.37
CA CYS A 902 -54.20 29.03 -4.56
C CYS A 902 -55.59 29.55 -4.22
N ALA A 903 -55.66 30.79 -3.76
CA ALA A 903 -56.89 31.52 -3.55
C ALA A 903 -57.14 32.44 -4.75
N ILE A 904 -58.36 32.38 -5.30
CA ILE A 904 -58.77 33.19 -6.44
C ILE A 904 -59.96 34.05 -6.02
N ALA A 905 -59.84 35.36 -6.24
CA ALA A 905 -60.93 36.29 -5.96
C ALA A 905 -62.14 36.07 -6.90
N PRO A 906 -63.37 36.24 -6.40
CA PRO A 906 -64.58 36.05 -7.19
C PRO A 906 -64.67 37.13 -8.28
N ALA A 907 -65.49 36.88 -9.30
CA ALA A 907 -65.71 37.85 -10.36
C ALA A 907 -66.37 39.09 -9.76
N ASP A 908 -65.92 40.30 -10.10
CA ASP A 908 -66.70 41.49 -9.78
C ASP A 908 -68.05 41.40 -10.53
N ASP A 909 -69.13 41.11 -9.79
CA ASP A 909 -70.54 41.03 -10.24
C ASP A 909 -71.10 42.34 -10.82
N ALA A 910 -70.25 43.30 -11.19
CA ALA A 910 -70.66 44.56 -11.78
C ALA A 910 -71.12 44.44 -13.24
N ALA A 911 -70.93 43.29 -13.90
CA ALA A 911 -71.34 43.05 -15.28
C ALA A 911 -72.64 42.23 -15.44
N ALA A 912 -73.18 41.63 -14.36
CA ALA A 912 -74.36 40.76 -14.42
C ALA A 912 -75.72 41.50 -14.32
N THR A 913 -75.72 42.82 -14.09
CA THR A 913 -76.95 43.59 -13.80
C THR A 913 -77.61 44.24 -15.02
N GLU A 914 -77.35 43.76 -16.25
CA GLU A 914 -78.12 44.16 -17.44
C GLU A 914 -78.55 42.97 -18.32
N ALA A 915 -79.13 41.93 -17.72
CA ALA A 915 -79.98 40.99 -18.45
C ALA A 915 -81.03 40.35 -17.52
N GLY A 916 -82.02 41.14 -17.11
CA GLY A 916 -83.24 40.59 -16.54
C GLY A 916 -83.97 39.72 -17.56
N ASN A 917 -84.26 38.47 -17.19
CA ASN A 917 -85.61 37.93 -17.03
C ASN A 917 -85.63 36.40 -17.18
N GLY A 918 -85.89 35.71 -16.07
CA GLY A 918 -86.72 34.50 -15.98
C GLY A 918 -86.38 33.31 -16.87
N ASN A 919 -85.57 32.38 -16.33
CA ASN A 919 -85.79 30.95 -16.52
C ASN A 919 -85.09 30.16 -15.39
N GLU A 920 -85.87 29.55 -14.49
CA GLU A 920 -85.37 28.66 -13.40
C GLU A 920 -84.98 27.26 -13.91
N ASN A 921 -84.43 27.14 -15.12
CA ASN A 921 -83.89 25.89 -15.65
C ASN A 921 -82.78 26.18 -16.66
N ALA A 922 -81.58 26.44 -16.13
CA ALA A 922 -80.31 26.40 -16.86
C ALA A 922 -79.19 26.02 -15.86
N ALA A 923 -79.24 24.80 -15.33
CA ALA A 923 -78.12 24.22 -14.59
C ALA A 923 -77.11 23.64 -15.58
N THR A 924 -76.28 24.51 -16.15
CA THR A 924 -74.93 24.25 -16.71
C THR A 924 -74.38 25.61 -17.14
N GLU A 925 -74.13 26.48 -16.16
CA GLU A 925 -73.17 27.56 -16.38
C GLU A 925 -71.80 26.94 -16.21
N ASP A 926 -71.03 26.87 -17.30
CA ASP A 926 -69.64 26.41 -17.29
C ASP A 926 -68.89 27.21 -16.21
N ASP A 927 -68.33 26.51 -15.22
CA ASP A 927 -67.49 27.15 -14.21
C ASP A 927 -66.35 27.87 -14.94
N PRO A 928 -66.22 29.21 -14.83
CA PRO A 928 -65.19 29.96 -15.53
C PRO A 928 -63.77 29.50 -15.18
N LEU A 929 -63.57 28.87 -14.01
CA LEU A 929 -62.30 28.25 -13.61
C LEU A 929 -62.05 26.95 -14.38
N GLN A 930 -63.07 26.10 -14.53
CA GLN A 930 -62.97 24.87 -15.33
C GLN A 930 -62.72 25.18 -16.81
N SER A 931 -63.41 26.18 -17.37
CA SER A 931 -63.18 26.60 -18.77
C SER A 931 -61.78 27.20 -19.00
N ALA A 932 -61.21 27.84 -17.98
CA ALA A 932 -59.82 28.28 -18.03
C ALA A 932 -58.87 27.08 -18.01
N ALA A 933 -59.14 26.13 -17.12
CA ALA A 933 -58.35 24.92 -16.93
C ALA A 933 -58.26 24.05 -18.20
N ASP A 934 -59.41 23.76 -18.81
CA ASP A 934 -59.53 22.91 -20.01
C ASP A 934 -58.78 23.46 -21.23
N SER A 935 -58.34 24.73 -21.18
CA SER A 935 -57.64 25.41 -22.26
C SER A 935 -56.13 25.56 -22.05
N VAL A 936 -55.61 25.13 -20.90
CA VAL A 936 -54.19 25.16 -20.57
C VAL A 936 -53.60 23.78 -20.81
N SER A 937 -52.52 23.70 -21.60
CA SER A 937 -51.76 22.45 -21.75
C SER A 937 -51.03 22.11 -20.45
N ASP A 938 -50.98 20.83 -20.11
CA ASP A 938 -50.29 20.28 -18.94
C ASP A 938 -50.90 20.63 -17.57
N LEU A 939 -52.15 21.12 -17.53
CA LEU A 939 -52.97 21.18 -16.32
C LEU A 939 -53.92 19.96 -16.32
N GLU A 940 -53.77 19.07 -15.35
CA GLU A 940 -54.49 17.79 -15.26
C GLU A 940 -55.86 17.93 -14.61
N SER A 941 -55.95 18.70 -13.52
CA SER A 941 -57.18 18.89 -12.78
C SER A 941 -57.21 20.25 -12.06
N VAL A 942 -58.44 20.70 -11.80
CA VAL A 942 -58.74 21.86 -10.96
C VAL A 942 -59.85 21.45 -10.01
N GLU A 943 -59.57 21.43 -8.71
CA GLU A 943 -60.54 21.05 -7.68
C GLU A 943 -60.79 22.21 -6.71
N LEU A 944 -62.07 22.46 -6.41
CA LEU A 944 -62.47 23.43 -5.39
C LEU A 944 -62.33 22.77 -4.01
N VAL A 945 -61.39 23.26 -3.20
CA VAL A 945 -61.10 22.72 -1.87
C VAL A 945 -62.04 23.33 -0.81
N GLY A 946 -62.46 24.59 -1.00
CA GLY A 946 -63.38 25.29 -0.11
C GLY A 946 -63.33 26.81 -0.24
N ASP A 947 -63.91 27.52 0.73
CA ASP A 947 -63.77 28.97 0.86
C ASP A 947 -62.43 29.32 1.55
N ASP A 948 -61.78 30.39 1.12
CA ASP A 948 -60.51 30.85 1.72
C ASP A 948 -60.74 31.38 3.15
N ALA A 949 -59.84 31.01 4.06
CA ALA A 949 -59.95 31.37 5.48
C ALA A 949 -59.72 32.86 5.77
N GLU A 950 -59.02 33.61 4.89
CA GLU A 950 -58.75 35.04 5.06
C GLU A 950 -59.83 35.94 4.45
N ASP A 951 -60.34 35.59 3.26
CA ASP A 951 -61.49 36.28 2.63
C ASP A 951 -62.51 35.23 2.21
N ALA A 952 -63.61 35.14 2.97
CA ALA A 952 -64.72 34.20 2.70
C ALA A 952 -65.39 34.40 1.32
N ARG A 953 -64.99 35.42 0.56
CA ARG A 953 -65.42 35.63 -0.82
C ARG A 953 -64.48 34.98 -1.84
N SER A 954 -63.24 34.66 -1.47
CA SER A 954 -62.23 34.02 -2.32
C SER A 954 -62.34 32.51 -2.22
N GLN A 955 -62.13 31.82 -3.34
CA GLN A 955 -62.23 30.36 -3.43
C GLN A 955 -60.83 29.75 -3.35
N LEU A 956 -60.65 28.75 -2.49
CA LEU A 956 -59.44 27.94 -2.42
C LEU A 956 -59.52 26.83 -3.46
N VAL A 957 -58.54 26.81 -4.36
CA VAL A 957 -58.49 25.94 -5.52
C VAL A 957 -57.17 25.18 -5.53
N GLU A 958 -57.27 23.89 -5.80
CA GLU A 958 -56.16 22.98 -6.06
C GLU A 958 -55.96 22.85 -7.57
N LEU A 959 -54.76 23.16 -8.05
CA LEU A 959 -54.38 23.06 -9.46
C LEU A 959 -53.30 21.99 -9.59
N GLU A 960 -53.54 20.98 -10.40
CA GLU A 960 -52.56 19.92 -10.65
C GLU A 960 -51.93 20.07 -12.03
N PHE A 961 -50.61 20.23 -12.08
CA PHE A 961 -49.86 20.33 -13.34
C PHE A 961 -49.02 19.07 -13.59
N ALA A 962 -49.06 18.56 -14.82
CA ALA A 962 -48.23 17.45 -15.30
C ALA A 962 -46.83 17.89 -15.75
N GLY A 963 -46.72 19.12 -16.24
CA GLY A 963 -45.49 19.69 -16.80
C GLY A 963 -44.77 20.61 -15.79
N ALA A 964 -43.47 20.82 -16.00
CA ALA A 964 -42.67 21.70 -15.15
C ALA A 964 -43.20 23.13 -15.18
N THR A 965 -43.44 23.72 -14.02
CA THR A 965 -43.99 25.08 -13.91
C THR A 965 -42.99 26.08 -13.35
N VAL A 966 -43.25 27.37 -13.59
CA VAL A 966 -42.50 28.45 -12.94
C VAL A 966 -42.66 28.39 -11.41
N ALA A 967 -43.84 28.00 -10.92
CA ALA A 967 -44.14 27.87 -9.50
C ALA A 967 -43.30 26.77 -8.85
N GLU A 968 -43.22 25.61 -9.49
CA GLU A 968 -42.35 24.49 -9.08
C GLU A 968 -40.89 24.91 -9.03
N ARG A 969 -40.36 25.52 -10.11
CA ARG A 969 -38.96 25.97 -10.13
C ARG A 969 -38.66 26.95 -9.02
N ILE A 970 -39.54 27.91 -8.76
CA ILE A 970 -39.36 28.86 -7.65
C ILE A 970 -39.27 28.10 -6.32
N ALA A 971 -40.14 27.13 -6.08
CA ALA A 971 -40.17 26.32 -4.86
C ALA A 971 -38.91 25.46 -4.69
N THR A 972 -38.45 24.76 -5.75
CA THR A 972 -37.24 23.92 -5.73
C THR A 972 -35.98 24.70 -5.37
N HIS A 973 -35.93 26.00 -5.71
CA HIS A 973 -34.80 26.87 -5.41
C HIS A 973 -34.96 27.65 -4.09
N GLY A 974 -35.86 27.21 -3.20
CA GLY A 974 -36.07 27.81 -1.88
C GLY A 974 -36.79 29.16 -1.90
N GLY A 975 -37.44 29.51 -3.01
CA GLY A 975 -38.31 30.66 -3.14
C GLY A 975 -39.77 30.31 -2.85
N VAL A 976 -40.53 31.29 -2.37
CA VAL A 976 -41.96 31.16 -2.12
C VAL A 976 -42.71 32.06 -3.10
N LEU A 977 -43.45 31.46 -4.02
CA LEU A 977 -44.35 32.21 -4.88
C LEU A 977 -45.56 32.68 -4.04
N ARG A 978 -45.79 33.99 -3.99
CA ARG A 978 -46.89 34.60 -3.22
C ARG A 978 -48.11 34.93 -4.05
N SER A 979 -47.90 35.51 -5.22
CA SER A 979 -49.00 35.85 -6.11
C SER A 979 -48.54 35.93 -7.55
N ALA A 980 -49.49 35.71 -8.44
CA ALA A 980 -49.33 35.88 -9.87
C ALA A 980 -50.49 36.68 -10.43
N ARG A 981 -50.21 37.56 -11.39
CA ARG A 981 -51.25 38.27 -12.14
C ARG A 981 -50.81 38.51 -13.58
N ALA A 982 -51.79 38.50 -14.49
CA ALA A 982 -51.57 38.95 -15.85
C ALA A 982 -51.36 40.48 -15.90
N VAL A 983 -50.35 40.92 -16.64
CA VAL A 983 -50.12 42.33 -16.96
C VAL A 983 -49.81 42.41 -18.47
N ASP A 984 -50.75 42.94 -19.25
CA ASP A 984 -50.66 43.00 -20.71
C ASP A 984 -50.40 41.62 -21.35
N ASP A 985 -49.26 41.45 -22.04
CA ASP A 985 -48.81 40.22 -22.68
C ASP A 985 -47.86 39.39 -21.81
N ARG A 986 -47.68 39.74 -20.52
CA ARG A 986 -46.75 39.11 -19.59
C ARG A 986 -47.43 38.68 -18.29
N VAL A 987 -46.74 37.86 -17.50
CA VAL A 987 -47.18 37.51 -16.14
C VAL A 987 -46.24 38.15 -15.13
N ARG A 988 -46.81 38.88 -14.16
CA ARG A 988 -46.09 39.40 -13.01
C ARG A 988 -46.22 38.43 -11.85
N LEU A 989 -45.08 37.97 -11.33
CA LEU A 989 -44.96 37.16 -10.14
C LEU A 989 -44.42 37.99 -8.97
N VAL A 990 -44.93 37.70 -7.78
CA VAL A 990 -44.35 38.17 -6.51
C VAL A 990 -43.74 36.97 -5.80
N ILE A 991 -42.42 36.99 -5.62
CA ILE A 991 -41.63 35.88 -5.11
C ILE A 991 -40.94 36.34 -3.83
N GLU A 992 -41.00 35.55 -2.78
CA GLU A 992 -40.20 35.77 -1.58
C GLU A 992 -39.01 34.81 -1.57
N LEU A 993 -37.80 35.33 -1.47
CA LEU A 993 -36.59 34.55 -1.29
C LEU A 993 -36.05 34.72 0.13
N SER A 994 -35.34 33.72 0.64
CA SER A 994 -34.52 33.91 1.84
C SER A 994 -33.44 34.98 1.59
N ARG A 995 -33.09 35.76 2.62
CA ARG A 995 -31.93 36.69 2.58
C ARG A 995 -30.59 36.00 2.29
N THR A 996 -30.51 34.69 2.51
CA THR A 996 -29.31 33.90 2.23
C THR A 996 -29.17 33.52 0.76
N LEU A 997 -30.24 33.59 -0.03
CA LEU A 997 -30.22 33.18 -1.44
C LEU A 997 -29.74 34.33 -2.33
N GLU A 998 -28.80 34.06 -3.23
CA GLU A 998 -28.28 35.09 -4.15
C GLU A 998 -29.30 35.42 -5.25
N VAL A 999 -29.94 36.59 -5.14
CA VAL A 999 -31.00 37.06 -6.04
C VAL A 999 -30.62 37.04 -7.53
N ARG A 1000 -29.40 37.43 -7.90
CA ARG A 1000 -28.98 37.39 -9.33
C ARG A 1000 -28.82 35.96 -9.83
N SER A 1001 -28.19 35.08 -9.06
CA SER A 1001 -28.03 33.67 -9.43
C SER A 1001 -29.40 33.00 -9.64
N PHE A 1002 -30.38 33.36 -8.81
CA PHE A 1002 -31.77 32.94 -8.97
C PHE A 1002 -32.45 33.56 -10.21
N LEU A 1003 -32.30 34.86 -10.45
CA LEU A 1003 -32.84 35.52 -11.63
C LEU A 1003 -32.20 35.03 -12.94
N ASP A 1004 -30.91 34.73 -12.94
CA ASP A 1004 -30.20 34.16 -14.09
C ASP A 1004 -30.67 32.74 -14.37
N ALA A 1005 -30.94 31.95 -13.33
CA ALA A 1005 -31.54 30.62 -13.48
C ALA A 1005 -32.95 30.73 -14.08
N LEU A 1006 -33.76 31.69 -13.62
CA LEU A 1006 -35.06 31.98 -14.21
C LEU A 1006 -34.96 32.51 -15.64
N GLU A 1007 -34.02 33.40 -15.96
CA GLU A 1007 -33.82 33.93 -17.32
C GLU A 1007 -33.33 32.85 -18.30
N ARG A 1008 -32.49 31.93 -17.84
CA ARG A 1008 -32.06 30.77 -18.65
C ARG A 1008 -33.23 29.83 -18.94
N ALA A 1009 -34.10 29.59 -17.97
CA ALA A 1009 -35.27 28.73 -18.12
C ALA A 1009 -36.38 29.42 -18.92
N TYR A 1010 -36.59 30.71 -18.71
CA TYR A 1010 -37.66 31.53 -19.26
C TYR A 1010 -37.08 32.83 -19.83
N PRO A 1011 -36.65 32.85 -21.11
CA PRO A 1011 -36.02 34.02 -21.72
C PRO A 1011 -36.94 35.25 -21.71
N GLY A 1012 -36.40 36.42 -21.35
CA GLY A 1012 -37.18 37.66 -21.23
C GLY A 1012 -37.82 37.89 -19.86
N THR A 1013 -37.28 37.23 -18.83
CA THR A 1013 -37.49 37.50 -17.41
C THR A 1013 -36.80 38.81 -17.00
N GLU A 1014 -37.60 39.76 -16.50
CA GLU A 1014 -37.15 41.07 -16.04
C GLU A 1014 -37.53 41.28 -14.57
N LEU A 1015 -36.57 41.72 -13.76
CA LEU A 1015 -36.82 42.15 -12.38
C LEU A 1015 -37.45 43.55 -12.39
N VAL A 1016 -38.64 43.68 -11.83
CA VAL A 1016 -39.38 44.94 -11.75
C VAL A 1016 -39.17 45.65 -10.41
N ALA A 1017 -39.15 44.89 -9.30
CA ALA A 1017 -38.92 45.46 -7.99
C ALA A 1017 -38.23 44.46 -7.06
N ARG A 1018 -37.44 44.97 -6.12
CA ARG A 1018 -36.87 44.22 -5.01
C ARG A 1018 -37.17 44.97 -3.71
N ARG A 1019 -37.70 44.28 -2.71
CA ARG A 1019 -38.01 44.84 -1.39
C ARG A 1019 -37.52 43.87 -0.32
N GLU A 1020 -36.76 44.36 0.64
CA GLU A 1020 -36.40 43.57 1.80
C GLU A 1020 -37.48 43.74 2.87
N ARG A 1021 -38.00 42.62 3.40
CA ARG A 1021 -38.94 42.63 4.51
C ARG A 1021 -38.37 41.76 5.64
N ASP A 1022 -38.43 42.29 6.86
CA ASP A 1022 -38.35 41.43 8.03
C ASP A 1022 -39.67 40.67 8.10
N ARG A 1023 -39.62 39.34 8.28
CA ARG A 1023 -40.83 38.57 8.60
C ARG A 1023 -41.33 39.14 9.92
N ALA A 1024 -42.63 39.38 10.08
CA ALA A 1024 -43.17 39.76 11.38
C ALA A 1024 -42.87 38.62 12.36
N THR A 1025 -41.78 38.76 13.12
CA THR A 1025 -41.30 37.76 14.07
C THR A 1025 -42.38 37.52 15.11
N ARG A 1026 -43.11 36.41 15.00
CA ARG A 1026 -43.63 35.77 16.20
C ARG A 1026 -42.41 35.22 16.92
N THR A 1027 -41.92 36.00 17.88
CA THR A 1027 -40.96 35.52 18.88
C THR A 1027 -41.39 34.14 19.37
N THR A 1028 -40.49 33.22 19.68
CA THR A 1028 -40.86 31.85 20.09
C THR A 1028 -41.68 31.81 21.41
N ARG A 1029 -41.73 32.92 22.16
CA ARG A 1029 -42.35 33.02 23.49
C ARG A 1029 -43.91 33.10 23.50
N PRO A 1030 -44.60 33.80 22.59
CA PRO A 1030 -46.06 33.78 22.51
C PRO A 1030 -46.59 32.47 21.93
N PHE A 1031 -45.88 31.81 21.00
CA PHE A 1031 -46.31 30.51 20.45
C PHE A 1031 -46.36 29.42 21.53
N GLU A 1032 -45.32 29.33 22.37
CA GLU A 1032 -45.28 28.37 23.49
C GLU A 1032 -46.37 28.67 24.54
N ALA A 1033 -46.67 29.95 24.78
CA ALA A 1033 -47.71 30.37 25.71
C ALA A 1033 -49.13 30.07 25.18
N GLU A 1034 -49.40 30.41 23.92
CA GLU A 1034 -50.68 30.19 23.23
C GLU A 1034 -50.97 28.67 23.07
N LEU A 1035 -49.95 27.89 22.71
CA LEU A 1035 -50.05 26.44 22.62
C LEU A 1035 -50.36 25.81 23.98
N ARG A 1036 -49.73 26.29 25.06
CA ARG A 1036 -50.05 25.84 26.43
C ARG A 1036 -51.46 26.23 26.88
N ASP A 1037 -51.99 27.36 26.42
CA ASP A 1037 -53.36 27.79 26.74
C ASP A 1037 -54.42 26.99 25.95
N ARG A 1038 -54.13 26.57 24.72
CA ARG A 1038 -55.04 25.74 23.90
C ARG A 1038 -55.02 24.27 24.24
N LEU A 1039 -53.88 23.73 24.67
CA LEU A 1039 -53.75 22.34 25.09
C LEU A 1039 -54.28 22.16 26.51
N SER A 1040 -55.17 21.19 26.72
CA SER A 1040 -55.49 20.80 28.10
C SER A 1040 -54.26 20.22 28.78
N GLU A 1041 -54.16 20.34 30.10
CA GLU A 1041 -53.03 19.79 30.88
C GLU A 1041 -52.77 18.31 30.58
N ARG A 1042 -53.83 17.54 30.28
CA ARG A 1042 -53.73 16.13 29.90
C ARG A 1042 -53.18 15.93 28.49
N GLN A 1043 -53.55 16.79 27.53
CA GLN A 1043 -53.00 16.78 26.17
C GLN A 1043 -51.52 17.20 26.15
N LEU A 1044 -51.17 18.24 26.90
CA LEU A 1044 -49.80 18.72 27.03
C LEU A 1044 -48.89 17.64 27.63
N ARG A 1045 -49.31 17.04 28.75
CA ARG A 1045 -48.55 15.93 29.37
C ARG A 1045 -48.44 14.71 28.45
N THR A 1046 -49.49 14.37 27.69
CA THR A 1046 -49.42 13.28 26.71
C THR A 1046 -48.41 13.57 25.60
N LEU A 1047 -48.34 14.81 25.12
CA LEU A 1047 -47.41 15.24 24.08
C LEU A 1047 -45.96 15.35 24.61
N GLU A 1048 -45.76 15.87 25.83
CA GLU A 1048 -44.45 15.90 26.51
C GLU A 1048 -43.94 14.49 26.83
N SER A 1049 -44.79 13.59 27.34
CA SER A 1049 -44.40 12.21 27.63
C SER A 1049 -44.14 11.39 26.37
N ALA A 1050 -44.87 11.65 25.28
CA ALA A 1050 -44.53 11.07 23.98
C ALA A 1050 -43.16 11.60 23.50
N TYR A 1051 -42.91 12.91 23.61
CA TYR A 1051 -41.65 13.53 23.20
C TYR A 1051 -40.44 13.06 24.01
N TYR A 1052 -40.49 13.18 25.33
CA TYR A 1052 -39.37 12.77 26.21
C TYR A 1052 -39.25 11.26 26.40
N GLY A 1053 -40.32 10.50 26.10
CA GLY A 1053 -40.27 9.05 26.02
C GLY A 1053 -39.73 8.54 24.68
N GLY A 1054 -39.31 9.43 23.77
CA GLY A 1054 -38.76 9.03 22.47
C GLY A 1054 -39.77 8.35 21.54
N PHE A 1055 -41.08 8.56 21.77
CA PHE A 1055 -42.15 8.10 20.85
C PHE A 1055 -42.01 8.75 19.46
N PHE A 1056 -41.48 9.98 19.43
CA PHE A 1056 -41.20 10.74 18.21
C PHE A 1056 -39.73 10.65 17.73
N ALA A 1057 -38.85 9.96 18.49
CA ALA A 1057 -37.46 9.73 18.08
C ALA A 1057 -37.39 8.59 17.05
N TRP A 1058 -36.33 8.57 16.22
CA TRP A 1058 -36.08 7.43 15.34
C TRP A 1058 -34.66 6.87 15.53
N PRO A 1059 -34.51 5.56 15.79
CA PRO A 1059 -35.60 4.60 16.07
C PRO A 1059 -36.37 4.94 17.36
N ARG A 1060 -37.67 4.61 17.41
CA ARG A 1060 -38.54 4.97 18.55
C ARG A 1060 -38.02 4.32 19.83
N GLU A 1061 -37.67 5.13 20.82
CA GLU A 1061 -37.17 4.64 22.11
C GLU A 1061 -38.30 4.08 22.99
N SER A 1062 -39.56 4.43 22.72
CA SER A 1062 -40.73 3.82 23.37
C SER A 1062 -41.94 3.80 22.44
N THR A 1063 -42.71 2.72 22.51
CA THR A 1063 -43.97 2.52 21.79
C THR A 1063 -45.11 3.30 22.44
N GLY A 1064 -46.18 3.56 21.69
CA GLY A 1064 -47.37 4.24 22.22
C GLY A 1064 -48.10 3.46 23.32
N GLU A 1065 -47.82 2.16 23.45
CA GLU A 1065 -48.33 1.32 24.54
C GLU A 1065 -47.51 1.50 25.82
N GLU A 1066 -46.18 1.53 25.71
CA GLU A 1066 -45.25 1.81 26.83
C GLU A 1066 -45.41 3.24 27.38
N VAL A 1067 -45.60 4.23 26.50
CA VAL A 1067 -45.88 5.62 26.91
C VAL A 1067 -47.28 5.75 27.53
N ALA A 1068 -48.27 4.99 27.05
CA ALA A 1068 -49.59 4.95 27.66
C ALA A 1068 -49.56 4.32 29.06
N GLU A 1069 -48.78 3.24 29.24
CA GLU A 1069 -48.57 2.58 30.53
C GLU A 1069 -47.88 3.51 31.54
N SER A 1070 -46.84 4.22 31.10
CA SER A 1070 -46.16 5.28 31.86
C SER A 1070 -47.12 6.39 32.35
N LEU A 1071 -48.11 6.75 31.53
CA LEU A 1071 -49.13 7.75 31.83
C LEU A 1071 -50.33 7.19 32.63
N GLY A 1072 -50.37 5.88 32.91
CA GLY A 1072 -51.48 5.22 33.59
C GLY A 1072 -52.80 5.27 32.80
N VAL A 1073 -52.74 5.28 31.47
CA VAL A 1073 -53.92 5.33 30.57
C VAL A 1073 -53.87 4.20 29.54
N SER A 1074 -55.01 3.90 28.90
CA SER A 1074 -55.02 2.93 27.81
C SER A 1074 -54.44 3.51 26.51
N GLN A 1075 -53.81 2.68 25.69
CA GLN A 1075 -53.24 3.07 24.39
C GLN A 1075 -54.23 3.81 23.45
N PRO A 1076 -55.54 3.44 23.36
CA PRO A 1076 -56.51 4.22 22.58
C PRO A 1076 -56.76 5.63 23.16
N THR A 1077 -56.66 5.77 24.48
CA THR A 1077 -56.83 7.06 25.19
C THR A 1077 -55.61 7.95 24.94
N PHE A 1078 -54.40 7.40 25.01
CA PHE A 1078 -53.16 8.06 24.62
C PHE A 1078 -53.24 8.54 23.16
N SER A 1079 -53.56 7.65 22.22
CA SER A 1079 -53.64 7.97 20.77
C SER A 1079 -54.67 9.06 20.47
N ARG A 1080 -55.82 9.04 21.16
CA ARG A 1080 -56.84 10.08 21.03
C ARG A 1080 -56.36 11.43 21.57
N HIS A 1081 -55.71 11.46 22.73
CA HIS A 1081 -55.18 12.70 23.30
C HIS A 1081 -54.02 13.27 22.49
N LEU A 1082 -53.17 12.39 21.93
CA LEU A 1082 -52.08 12.74 21.04
C LEU A 1082 -52.61 13.37 19.74
N ARG A 1083 -53.53 12.71 19.02
CA ARG A 1083 -54.16 13.27 17.80
C ARG A 1083 -54.86 14.60 18.03
N LEU A 1084 -55.51 14.78 19.18
CA LEU A 1084 -56.16 16.06 19.51
C LEU A 1084 -55.14 17.15 19.89
N ALA A 1085 -53.97 16.76 20.40
CA ALA A 1085 -52.88 17.69 20.70
C ALA A 1085 -52.15 18.09 19.40
N GLU A 1086 -51.85 17.12 18.53
CA GLU A 1086 -51.30 17.31 17.19
C GLU A 1086 -52.23 18.16 16.32
N GLY A 1087 -53.54 17.89 16.33
CA GLY A 1087 -54.53 18.70 15.61
C GLY A 1087 -54.52 20.16 16.05
N LYS A 1088 -54.52 20.44 17.36
CA LYS A 1088 -54.43 21.81 17.89
C LYS A 1088 -53.08 22.48 17.61
N LEU A 1089 -52.00 21.69 17.59
CA LEU A 1089 -50.67 22.16 17.21
C LEU A 1089 -50.66 22.56 15.72
N PHE A 1090 -51.26 21.76 14.85
CA PHE A 1090 -51.36 22.02 13.42
C PHE A 1090 -52.32 23.18 13.11
N GLU A 1091 -53.45 23.31 13.82
CA GLU A 1091 -54.30 24.51 13.76
C GLU A 1091 -53.48 25.77 14.13
N LEU A 1092 -52.64 25.71 15.18
CA LEU A 1092 -51.73 26.83 15.52
C LEU A 1092 -50.66 27.10 14.45
N LEU A 1093 -50.16 26.06 13.79
CA LEU A 1093 -49.09 26.13 12.80
C LEU A 1093 -49.59 26.61 11.42
N PHE A 1094 -50.79 26.18 11.03
CA PHE A 1094 -51.39 26.40 9.72
C PHE A 1094 -52.50 27.44 9.79
N ASP A 1095 -53.50 27.34 10.67
CA ASP A 1095 -54.61 28.31 10.76
C ASP A 1095 -54.19 29.64 11.39
N GLU A 1096 -53.12 29.69 12.19
CA GLU A 1096 -52.68 30.93 12.85
C GLU A 1096 -51.50 31.66 12.19
N ARG A 1097 -51.10 31.24 10.98
CA ARG A 1097 -50.49 32.18 10.03
C ARG A 1097 -51.50 33.25 9.57
N PHE A 1098 -52.78 33.10 9.91
CA PHE A 1098 -53.93 33.83 9.37
C PHE A 1098 -54.66 34.74 10.39
N SER A 1099 -53.95 35.29 11.39
CA SER A 1099 -54.49 36.40 12.18
C SER A 1099 -53.40 37.40 12.53
N ALA A 1100 -53.28 38.43 11.69
CA ALA A 1100 -52.66 39.68 12.12
C ALA A 1100 -53.60 40.34 13.17
N PRO A 1101 -53.10 40.80 14.33
CA PRO A 1101 -53.87 41.74 15.14
C PRO A 1101 -53.97 43.06 14.36
N GLU A 1102 -55.17 43.65 14.35
CA GLU A 1102 -55.52 44.92 13.68
C GLU A 1102 -54.51 46.07 13.86
#